data_AF-A0A3E1EWK6-F1
#
_entry.id   AF-A0A3E1EWK6-F1
#
_cell.length_a   1.000
_cell.length_b   1.000
_cell.length_c   1.000
_cell.angle_alpha   90.00
_cell.angle_beta   90.00
_cell.angle_gamma   90.00
#
_symmetry.space_group_name_H-M   'P 1'
#
loop_
_entity.id
_entity.type
_entity.pdbx_description
1 polymer ?
#
loop_
_entity_poly.entity_id
_entity_poly.type
_entity_poly.pdbx_seq_one_letter_code
_entity_poly.pdbx_strand_id
1 'polypeptide(L)'
;MYFLKAFLQLTLFILISTTVNAQIISDLKKIEFFYKDDFIKRSAEDYYHKANYKTGTPDLSAVILGDTTGLVKNGEYIMYRSPLLHFKQKEAFKYVKKSPVSVNEYQEFMTWVRDSMARHSIFFNLEEDSESNKYLNYEKEFYHAEKEKMVKYNGADRLQNKDLFNLNWNKNFSWEDPMLVPLLNTFYLRRNERFYRKSILDQRKLNYRFDHHYYEFPYFLKDNDQYKALKVTGDYKVINKSNISEKRRRIVFESKKAAIIYSNAVGKEKVFYIRDLQNVAPYYIDWAINANHPFDEKSILSKVYPTHFKEQPIVGILGTQAQAFCHWKEQQINNYLSKFNVNYTAKVTLPSNQDLSAVDQIDTKIETEVNFRDQWRITPKEYQSFIDYVIDSTAIRIVYEEMENDEAAAKLIQNKQEYFGEGILEWIEFDPADRLTNISLFNLNYNKNINRYIKKYCKNCDYKSKSDLINKRILNNNQLIYDWYYIDHPLKAITGKAYDWTPSISKWPFNYSDTTITRFEGKEKTFKLGKDLLLSYTNPLGVTDGLRGHENLNRFIVQQQTNILPKNYKKGGEIDVSSLSYEQAIAFYRWKNKIQNITEKDEWTNFILPSKEEYEAMKLGQLRFKNKIEMELPTPTFRYVIHFYPK
;
A
#
# COMPACT_ATOMS: atom_id res chain seq x y z
N MET A 1 66.74 -29.80 8.18
CA MET A 1 65.33 -29.87 8.69
C MET A 1 64.67 -28.50 8.90
N TYR A 2 65.30 -27.54 9.59
CA TYR A 2 64.71 -26.21 9.84
C TYR A 2 64.41 -25.39 8.57
N PHE A 3 65.33 -25.39 7.59
CA PHE A 3 65.13 -24.70 6.30
C PHE A 3 63.94 -25.25 5.49
N LEU A 4 63.75 -26.58 5.48
CA LEU A 4 62.65 -27.21 4.76
C LEU A 4 61.29 -26.85 5.39
N LYS A 5 61.24 -26.75 6.73
CA LYS A 5 60.04 -26.37 7.50
C LYS A 5 59.67 -24.90 7.29
N ALA A 6 60.66 -24.01 7.26
CA ALA A 6 60.47 -22.59 6.94
C ALA A 6 60.03 -22.37 5.49
N PHE A 7 60.61 -23.11 4.53
CA PHE A 7 60.22 -23.04 3.12
C PHE A 7 58.80 -23.57 2.88
N LEU A 8 58.41 -24.66 3.54
CA LEU A 8 57.03 -25.18 3.51
C LEU A 8 56.03 -24.19 4.16
N GLN A 9 56.40 -23.54 5.26
CA GLN A 9 55.54 -22.51 5.87
C GLN A 9 55.40 -21.27 4.99
N LEU A 10 56.48 -20.82 4.33
CA LEU A 10 56.45 -19.66 3.44
C LEU A 10 55.64 -19.96 2.16
N THR A 11 55.84 -21.13 1.55
CA THR A 11 55.07 -21.55 0.36
C THR A 11 53.59 -21.75 0.70
N LEU A 12 53.27 -22.34 1.85
CA LEU A 12 51.90 -22.44 2.34
C LEU A 12 51.28 -21.06 2.59
N PHE A 13 52.03 -20.13 3.18
CA PHE A 13 51.57 -18.75 3.40
C PHE A 13 51.33 -18.00 2.10
N ILE A 14 52.19 -18.16 1.09
CA ILE A 14 52.02 -17.56 -0.24
C ILE A 14 50.82 -18.18 -0.97
N LEU A 15 50.64 -19.50 -0.89
CA LEU A 15 49.48 -20.21 -1.44
C LEU A 15 48.16 -19.78 -0.78
N ILE A 16 48.15 -19.63 0.55
CA ILE A 16 46.99 -19.12 1.29
C ILE A 16 46.72 -17.66 0.91
N SER A 17 47.74 -16.81 0.85
CA SER A 17 47.59 -15.40 0.47
C SER A 17 47.05 -15.22 -0.96
N THR A 18 47.56 -15.98 -1.92
CA THR A 18 47.11 -15.92 -3.32
C THR A 18 45.70 -16.46 -3.52
N THR A 19 45.31 -17.54 -2.82
CA THR A 19 43.95 -18.09 -2.87
C THR A 19 42.93 -17.19 -2.16
N VAL A 20 43.29 -16.61 -1.00
CA VAL A 20 42.47 -15.61 -0.31
C VAL A 20 42.25 -14.37 -1.19
N ASN A 21 43.29 -13.88 -1.86
CA ASN A 21 43.18 -12.72 -2.76
C ASN A 21 42.31 -13.04 -4.01
N ALA A 22 42.42 -14.24 -4.58
CA ALA A 22 41.58 -14.68 -5.68
C ALA A 22 40.10 -14.80 -5.29
N GLN A 23 39.81 -15.32 -4.08
CA GLN A 23 38.45 -15.42 -3.56
C GLN A 23 37.84 -14.04 -3.30
N ILE A 24 38.60 -13.11 -2.71
CA ILE A 24 38.17 -11.72 -2.50
C ILE A 24 37.84 -11.04 -3.84
N ILE A 25 38.68 -11.20 -4.86
CA ILE A 25 38.44 -10.63 -6.20
C ILE A 25 37.18 -11.25 -6.83
N SER A 26 36.97 -12.56 -6.67
CA SER A 26 35.76 -13.24 -7.17
C SER A 26 34.48 -12.71 -6.50
N ASP A 27 34.53 -12.57 -5.17
CA ASP A 27 33.40 -12.07 -4.38
C ASP A 27 33.09 -10.60 -4.68
N LEU A 28 34.12 -9.76 -4.86
CA LEU A 28 33.96 -8.38 -5.33
C LEU A 28 33.33 -8.30 -6.72
N LYS A 29 33.72 -9.17 -7.66
CA LYS A 29 33.10 -9.23 -8.99
C LYS A 29 31.63 -9.63 -8.93
N LYS A 30 31.27 -10.59 -8.07
CA LYS A 30 29.87 -10.99 -7.85
C LYS A 30 29.03 -9.85 -7.27
N ILE A 31 29.60 -9.03 -6.38
CA ILE A 31 28.94 -7.85 -5.83
C ILE A 31 28.82 -6.76 -6.91
N GLU A 32 29.91 -6.45 -7.61
CA GLU A 32 29.95 -5.42 -8.65
C GLU A 32 29.03 -5.71 -9.83
N PHE A 33 28.82 -6.98 -10.20
CA PHE A 33 27.88 -7.35 -11.26
C PHE A 33 26.44 -6.88 -10.97
N PHE A 34 26.04 -6.78 -9.69
CA PHE A 34 24.68 -6.43 -9.30
C PHE A 34 24.41 -4.92 -9.20
N TYR A 35 25.43 -4.08 -9.01
CA TYR A 35 25.24 -2.70 -8.53
C TYR A 35 25.86 -1.60 -9.43
N LYS A 36 26.22 -1.91 -10.69
CA LYS A 36 27.10 -1.02 -11.48
C LYS A 36 26.52 0.33 -11.88
N ASP A 37 25.25 0.39 -12.32
CA ASP A 37 24.78 1.60 -13.01
C ASP A 37 24.11 2.61 -12.07
N ASP A 38 23.36 2.12 -11.09
CA ASP A 38 22.56 2.95 -10.16
C ASP A 38 23.20 3.13 -8.77
N PHE A 39 24.47 2.71 -8.58
CA PHE A 39 25.18 2.92 -7.30
C PHE A 39 26.55 3.55 -7.49
N ILE A 40 27.00 4.26 -6.46
CA ILE A 40 28.35 4.80 -6.32
C ILE A 40 29.07 3.97 -5.26
N LYS A 41 30.15 3.29 -5.66
CA LYS A 41 31.06 2.60 -4.71
C LYS A 41 31.89 3.65 -3.97
N ARG A 42 32.00 3.52 -2.65
CA ARG A 42 32.91 4.33 -1.82
C ARG A 42 33.75 3.45 -0.90
N SER A 43 34.92 3.96 -0.53
CA SER A 43 35.72 3.39 0.55
C SER A 43 34.96 3.47 1.87
N ALA A 44 35.16 2.49 2.74
CA ALA A 44 34.78 2.64 4.13
C ALA A 44 35.57 3.82 4.74
N GLU A 45 34.85 4.83 5.22
CA GLU A 45 35.46 5.92 5.98
C GLU A 45 35.51 5.50 7.46
N ASP A 46 36.56 5.90 8.18
CA ASP A 46 36.67 5.72 9.64
C ASP A 46 35.68 6.65 10.36
N TYR A 47 34.38 6.45 10.14
CA TYR A 47 33.28 7.24 10.72
C TYR A 47 33.28 7.20 12.26
N TYR A 48 33.98 6.23 12.84
CA TYR A 48 33.95 5.89 14.26
C TYR A 48 34.87 6.70 15.17
N HIS A 49 35.78 7.54 14.64
CA HIS A 49 36.83 8.12 15.48
C HIS A 49 36.62 9.52 16.06
N LYS A 50 35.49 10.21 15.81
CA LYS A 50 35.27 11.55 16.41
C LYS A 50 33.83 11.84 16.83
N ALA A 51 33.24 11.00 17.68
CA ALA A 51 32.23 11.50 18.62
C ALA A 51 32.96 11.97 19.90
N ASN A 52 33.59 13.15 19.83
CA ASN A 52 34.16 13.80 21.01
C ASN A 52 33.00 14.27 21.91
N TYR A 53 32.62 13.45 22.88
CA TYR A 53 31.75 13.81 24.01
C TYR A 53 32.45 14.75 25.01
N LYS A 54 33.22 15.75 24.56
CA LYS A 54 34.09 16.55 25.46
C LYS A 54 33.87 18.06 25.49
N THR A 55 33.05 18.65 24.63
CA THR A 55 32.75 20.09 24.73
C THR A 55 31.31 20.36 24.38
N GLY A 56 30.57 20.85 25.37
CA GLY A 56 29.14 21.10 25.29
C GLY A 56 28.78 22.17 24.27
N THR A 57 28.24 21.72 23.15
CA THR A 57 27.11 22.28 22.40
C THR A 57 26.56 21.13 21.56
N PRO A 58 25.35 20.61 21.81
CA PRO A 58 24.75 19.64 20.91
C PRO A 58 24.38 20.38 19.62
N ASP A 59 25.14 20.12 18.56
CA ASP A 59 24.96 20.80 17.28
C ASP A 59 23.70 20.26 16.58
N LEU A 60 22.75 21.17 16.35
CA LEU A 60 21.39 21.00 15.81
C LEU A 60 20.53 19.90 16.46
N SER A 61 20.34 20.01 17.78
CA SER A 61 19.28 19.32 18.53
C SER A 61 18.14 20.28 18.89
N ALA A 62 17.07 20.32 18.09
CA ALA A 62 15.77 20.79 18.53
C ALA A 62 14.63 20.15 17.72
N VAL A 63 14.56 18.82 17.72
CA VAL A 63 13.30 18.06 17.49
C VAL A 63 13.26 16.90 18.49
N ILE A 64 12.06 16.59 18.96
CA ILE A 64 11.77 15.84 20.19
C ILE A 64 12.32 14.40 20.15
N LEU A 65 12.80 13.97 21.32
CA LEU A 65 13.32 12.64 21.62
C LEU A 65 12.30 11.54 21.25
N GLY A 66 12.58 10.77 20.19
CA GLY A 66 11.80 9.60 19.78
C GLY A 66 11.70 9.39 18.28
N ASP A 67 12.06 10.39 17.49
CA ASP A 67 12.07 10.25 16.05
C ASP A 67 13.39 9.59 15.60
N THR A 68 13.41 8.26 15.42
CA THR A 68 14.60 7.57 14.90
C THR A 68 14.79 7.73 13.39
N THR A 69 13.95 8.53 12.71
CA THR A 69 14.04 8.79 11.26
C THR A 69 13.63 10.18 10.75
N GLY A 70 13.16 11.09 11.58
CA GLY A 70 12.50 12.33 11.13
C GLY A 70 13.35 13.48 10.60
N LEU A 71 14.62 13.29 10.23
CA LEU A 71 15.38 14.37 9.62
C LEU A 71 15.29 14.29 8.10
N VAL A 72 14.71 15.33 7.51
CA VAL A 72 14.69 15.56 6.07
C VAL A 72 15.75 16.60 5.77
N LYS A 73 16.69 16.28 4.89
CA LYS A 73 17.64 17.24 4.33
C LYS A 73 17.52 17.21 2.83
N ASN A 74 17.32 18.40 2.22
CA ASN A 74 17.14 18.54 0.77
C ASN A 74 16.03 17.62 0.22
N GLY A 75 14.94 17.44 0.99
CA GLY A 75 13.84 16.57 0.57
C GLY A 75 14.12 15.06 0.63
N GLU A 76 15.20 14.63 1.29
CA GLU A 76 15.53 13.21 1.47
C GLU A 76 15.66 12.81 2.94
N TYR A 77 15.19 11.60 3.26
CA TYR A 77 15.36 11.02 4.60
C TYR A 77 16.82 10.68 4.89
N ILE A 78 17.32 11.15 6.04
CA ILE A 78 18.67 10.84 6.52
C ILE A 78 18.67 10.08 7.85
N MET A 79 19.74 9.34 8.07
CA MET A 79 20.01 8.65 9.33
C MET A 79 20.70 9.58 10.34
N TYR A 80 20.09 9.81 11.50
CA TYR A 80 20.70 10.62 12.58
C TYR A 80 21.72 9.85 13.43
N ARG A 81 21.52 8.53 13.60
CA ARG A 81 22.45 7.63 14.31
C ARG A 81 22.60 6.32 13.57
N SER A 82 23.85 5.89 13.43
CA SER A 82 24.19 4.66 12.75
C SER A 82 23.77 3.42 13.56
N PRO A 83 22.93 2.51 13.02
CA PRO A 83 22.72 1.17 13.57
C PRO A 83 24.00 0.34 13.56
N LEU A 84 25.06 0.80 12.88
CA LEU A 84 26.31 0.10 12.67
C LEU A 84 27.17 -0.05 13.95
N LEU A 85 26.70 0.42 15.12
CA LEU A 85 27.15 -0.11 16.42
C LEU A 85 27.09 -1.65 16.47
N HIS A 86 26.35 -2.26 15.54
CA HIS A 86 26.26 -3.69 15.28
C HIS A 86 27.56 -4.38 14.81
N PHE A 87 28.48 -3.71 14.11
CA PHE A 87 29.65 -4.35 13.53
C PHE A 87 30.93 -3.88 14.25
N LYS A 88 31.47 -4.73 15.14
CA LYS A 88 32.86 -4.60 15.61
C LYS A 88 33.89 -4.80 14.48
N GLN A 89 33.45 -5.33 13.35
CA GLN A 89 34.24 -5.50 12.15
C GLN A 89 34.36 -4.18 11.39
N LYS A 90 35.58 -3.87 10.93
CA LYS A 90 35.82 -2.71 10.07
C LYS A 90 35.04 -2.87 8.77
N GLU A 91 34.21 -1.88 8.45
CA GLU A 91 33.53 -1.80 7.15
C GLU A 91 34.57 -1.87 6.03
N ALA A 92 34.32 -2.68 5.00
CA ALA A 92 35.25 -2.83 3.89
C ALA A 92 35.01 -1.73 2.83
N PHE A 93 33.76 -1.59 2.39
CA PHE A 93 33.31 -0.61 1.41
C PHE A 93 31.79 -0.45 1.49
N LYS A 94 31.27 0.61 0.86
CA LYS A 94 29.83 0.87 0.74
C LYS A 94 29.41 1.21 -0.69
N TYR A 95 28.13 1.01 -0.97
CA TYR A 95 27.46 1.47 -2.17
C TYR A 95 26.32 2.42 -1.80
N VAL A 96 26.32 3.61 -2.40
CA VAL A 96 25.26 4.62 -2.22
C VAL A 96 24.38 4.63 -3.48
N LYS A 97 23.06 4.49 -3.33
CA LYS A 97 22.13 4.52 -4.47
C LYS A 97 22.06 5.93 -5.10
N LYS A 98 22.21 6.02 -6.42
CA LYS A 98 22.23 7.26 -7.22
C LYS A 98 20.87 7.81 -7.57
N SER A 99 19.82 6.99 -7.62
CA SER A 99 18.40 7.42 -7.74
C SER A 99 17.64 7.21 -6.42
N PRO A 100 16.57 7.98 -6.13
CA PRO A 100 15.66 7.64 -5.03
C PRO A 100 15.02 6.29 -5.30
N VAL A 101 14.54 5.63 -4.25
CA VAL A 101 13.78 4.39 -4.38
C VAL A 101 12.54 4.65 -5.24
N SER A 102 12.37 3.86 -6.30
CA SER A 102 11.24 4.03 -7.21
C SER A 102 9.94 3.43 -6.65
N VAL A 103 8.80 3.84 -7.21
CA VAL A 103 7.50 3.21 -6.93
C VAL A 103 7.54 1.71 -7.19
N ASN A 104 8.19 1.28 -8.28
CA ASN A 104 8.31 -0.14 -8.64
C ASN A 104 9.12 -0.93 -7.59
N GLU A 105 10.28 -0.42 -7.17
CA GLU A 105 11.09 -1.05 -6.11
C GLU A 105 10.30 -1.19 -4.79
N TYR A 106 9.52 -0.18 -4.44
CA TYR A 106 8.71 -0.20 -3.23
C TYR A 106 7.47 -1.12 -3.36
N GLN A 107 6.91 -1.26 -4.56
CA GLN A 107 5.84 -2.22 -4.84
C GLN A 107 6.30 -3.67 -4.70
N GLU A 108 7.56 -3.99 -5.03
CA GLU A 108 8.14 -5.31 -4.73
C GLU A 108 8.12 -5.59 -3.23
N PHE A 109 8.52 -4.61 -2.41
CA PHE A 109 8.48 -4.73 -0.96
C PHE A 109 7.06 -4.96 -0.45
N MET A 110 6.09 -4.15 -0.90
CA MET A 110 4.69 -4.31 -0.50
C MET A 110 4.12 -5.66 -0.93
N THR A 111 4.46 -6.13 -2.14
CA THR A 111 4.02 -7.44 -2.65
C THR A 111 4.59 -8.57 -1.81
N TRP A 112 5.86 -8.48 -1.43
CA TRP A 112 6.49 -9.42 -0.51
C TRP A 112 5.79 -9.41 0.86
N VAL A 113 5.48 -8.25 1.43
CA VAL A 113 4.76 -8.15 2.71
C VAL A 113 3.36 -8.77 2.59
N ARG A 114 2.61 -8.42 1.54
CA ARG A 114 1.29 -8.96 1.23
C ARG A 114 1.31 -10.49 1.16
N ASP A 115 2.22 -11.07 0.39
CA ASP A 115 2.27 -12.51 0.18
C ASP A 115 2.83 -13.25 1.41
N SER A 116 3.75 -12.63 2.16
CA SER A 116 4.23 -13.15 3.45
C SER A 116 3.09 -13.27 4.47
N MET A 117 2.25 -12.24 4.57
CA MET A 117 1.08 -12.24 5.44
C MET A 117 0.02 -13.26 5.00
N ALA A 118 -0.21 -13.39 3.70
CA ALA A 118 -1.13 -14.38 3.16
C ALA A 118 -0.66 -15.81 3.47
N ARG A 119 0.62 -16.13 3.21
CA ARG A 119 1.21 -17.43 3.55
C ARG A 119 1.10 -17.72 5.05
N HIS A 120 1.32 -16.71 5.88
CA HIS A 120 1.14 -16.82 7.32
C HIS A 120 -0.34 -17.14 7.67
N SER A 121 -1.31 -16.40 7.11
CA SER A 121 -2.74 -16.67 7.34
C SER A 121 -3.13 -18.08 6.90
N ILE A 122 -2.69 -18.49 5.71
CA ILE A 122 -2.97 -19.83 5.17
C ILE A 122 -2.39 -20.90 6.09
N PHE A 123 -1.12 -20.78 6.49
CA PHE A 123 -0.48 -21.72 7.41
C PHE A 123 -1.26 -21.85 8.73
N PHE A 124 -1.71 -20.74 9.33
CA PHE A 124 -2.41 -20.80 10.61
C PHE A 124 -3.86 -21.27 10.52
N ASN A 125 -4.57 -20.98 9.42
CA ASN A 125 -6.01 -21.15 9.35
C ASN A 125 -6.47 -22.28 8.43
N LEU A 126 -5.60 -22.88 7.62
CA LEU A 126 -5.96 -24.02 6.77
C LEU A 126 -6.14 -25.26 7.64
N GLU A 127 -7.26 -25.97 7.53
CA GLU A 127 -7.63 -27.04 8.47
C GLU A 127 -6.66 -28.22 8.45
N GLU A 128 -6.27 -28.67 7.25
CA GLU A 128 -5.39 -29.82 7.08
C GLU A 128 -3.92 -29.47 7.34
N ASP A 129 -3.34 -30.05 8.41
CA ASP A 129 -1.93 -29.84 8.75
C ASP A 129 -0.99 -30.23 7.60
N SER A 130 -1.31 -31.29 6.85
CA SER A 130 -0.48 -31.79 5.74
C SER A 130 -0.28 -30.73 4.65
N GLU A 131 -1.36 -30.01 4.30
CA GLU A 131 -1.35 -28.93 3.31
C GLU A 131 -0.77 -27.65 3.90
N SER A 132 -1.13 -27.32 5.14
CA SER A 132 -0.64 -26.14 5.83
C SER A 132 0.90 -26.15 5.91
N ASN A 133 1.49 -27.28 6.30
CA ASN A 133 2.93 -27.42 6.48
C ASN A 133 3.73 -27.21 5.19
N LYS A 134 3.11 -27.31 4.00
CA LYS A 134 3.76 -26.98 2.71
C LYS A 134 4.13 -25.50 2.61
N TYR A 135 3.55 -24.63 3.45
CA TYR A 135 3.87 -23.20 3.52
C TYR A 135 5.04 -22.89 4.46
N LEU A 136 5.68 -23.88 5.07
CA LEU A 136 6.92 -23.76 5.84
C LEU A 136 8.05 -24.58 5.22
N ASN A 137 9.27 -24.06 5.30
CA ASN A 137 10.49 -24.81 5.01
C ASN A 137 10.87 -25.65 6.24
N TYR A 138 10.09 -26.69 6.53
CA TYR A 138 10.32 -27.55 7.69
C TYR A 138 11.31 -28.69 7.39
N GLU A 139 12.03 -29.12 8.42
CA GLU A 139 12.87 -30.31 8.39
C GLU A 139 12.19 -31.42 9.19
N LYS A 140 12.18 -32.66 8.67
CA LYS A 140 11.49 -33.80 9.32
C LYS A 140 12.03 -34.08 10.72
N GLU A 141 13.34 -33.89 10.91
CA GLU A 141 14.02 -33.97 12.19
C GLU A 141 14.98 -32.79 12.28
N PHE A 142 14.96 -32.09 13.42
CA PHE A 142 15.79 -30.91 13.64
C PHE A 142 16.33 -30.87 15.07
N TYR A 143 17.44 -30.18 15.27
CA TYR A 143 18.02 -30.01 16.60
C TYR A 143 17.26 -28.95 17.39
N HIS A 144 16.57 -29.35 18.45
CA HIS A 144 15.83 -28.42 19.31
C HIS A 144 16.75 -27.89 20.41
N ALA A 145 17.23 -26.65 20.25
CA ALA A 145 18.24 -26.07 21.13
C ALA A 145 17.88 -26.09 22.63
N GLU A 146 16.60 -25.99 23.00
CA GLU A 146 16.17 -26.04 24.40
C GLU A 146 16.10 -27.46 24.98
N LYS A 147 15.90 -28.47 24.13
CA LYS A 147 15.82 -29.87 24.53
C LYS A 147 17.17 -30.59 24.33
N GLU A 148 18.14 -29.88 23.74
CA GLU A 148 19.48 -30.34 23.39
C GLU A 148 19.50 -31.70 22.65
N LYS A 149 18.49 -31.95 21.82
CA LYS A 149 18.33 -33.21 21.09
C LYS A 149 17.67 -33.01 19.75
N MET A 150 17.83 -34.00 18.87
CA MET A 150 17.03 -34.12 17.66
C MET A 150 15.58 -34.41 18.04
N VAL A 151 14.65 -33.65 17.45
CA VAL A 151 13.21 -33.79 17.66
C VAL A 151 12.55 -33.93 16.30
N LYS A 152 11.53 -34.79 16.23
CA LYS A 152 10.70 -34.95 15.04
C LYS A 152 9.74 -33.77 14.90
N TYR A 153 9.56 -33.34 13.66
CA TYR A 153 8.57 -32.32 13.32
C TYR A 153 7.15 -32.78 13.69
N ASN A 154 6.41 -31.91 14.41
CA ASN A 154 4.99 -32.11 14.70
C ASN A 154 4.17 -31.07 13.95
N GLY A 155 3.41 -31.49 12.94
CA GLY A 155 2.61 -30.59 12.11
C GLY A 155 1.51 -29.83 12.86
N ALA A 156 1.00 -30.38 13.96
CA ALA A 156 -0.08 -29.78 14.74
C ALA A 156 0.38 -28.55 15.55
N ASP A 157 1.68 -28.44 15.88
CA ASP A 157 2.23 -27.38 16.73
C ASP A 157 2.54 -26.10 15.94
N ARG A 158 1.51 -25.50 15.32
CA ARG A 158 1.64 -24.37 14.38
C ARG A 158 2.42 -23.18 14.93
N LEU A 159 2.12 -22.77 16.17
CA LEU A 159 2.80 -21.65 16.84
C LEU A 159 4.30 -21.90 16.96
N GLN A 160 4.69 -23.06 17.47
CA GLN A 160 6.09 -23.43 17.66
C GLN A 160 6.81 -23.59 16.30
N ASN A 161 6.15 -24.22 15.33
CA ASN A 161 6.69 -24.41 13.99
C ASN A 161 7.00 -23.07 13.29
N LYS A 162 6.14 -22.06 13.46
CA LYS A 162 6.35 -20.74 12.88
C LYS A 162 7.58 -20.02 13.48
N ASP A 163 7.91 -20.26 14.73
CA ASP A 163 9.09 -19.69 15.39
C ASP A 163 10.39 -20.40 14.98
N LEU A 164 10.31 -21.67 14.57
CA LEU A 164 11.45 -22.49 14.18
C LEU A 164 11.76 -22.41 12.68
N PHE A 165 10.73 -22.33 11.83
CA PHE A 165 10.88 -22.46 10.39
C PHE A 165 10.44 -21.21 9.63
N ASN A 166 11.16 -20.93 8.54
CA ASN A 166 10.85 -19.85 7.61
C ASN A 166 9.70 -20.23 6.68
N LEU A 167 9.00 -19.22 6.15
CA LEU A 167 7.97 -19.43 5.14
C LEU A 167 8.57 -20.05 3.87
N ASN A 168 7.86 -21.01 3.29
CA ASN A 168 8.20 -21.62 2.03
C ASN A 168 7.71 -20.73 0.88
N TRP A 169 8.65 -20.05 0.23
CA TRP A 169 8.39 -19.20 -0.93
C TRP A 169 8.28 -19.96 -2.26
N ASN A 170 8.71 -21.23 -2.30
CA ASN A 170 8.60 -22.09 -3.48
C ASN A 170 7.18 -22.63 -3.68
N LYS A 171 6.36 -22.68 -2.61
CA LYS A 171 4.95 -23.06 -2.71
C LYS A 171 4.17 -21.92 -3.36
N ASN A 172 3.68 -22.12 -4.57
CA ASN A 172 2.77 -21.14 -5.19
C ASN A 172 1.36 -21.26 -4.59
N PHE A 173 0.64 -20.14 -4.54
CA PHE A 173 -0.78 -20.06 -4.20
C PHE A 173 -1.43 -18.93 -5.00
N SER A 174 -2.75 -19.00 -5.18
CA SER A 174 -3.53 -17.94 -5.82
C SER A 174 -4.42 -17.25 -4.79
N TRP A 175 -4.54 -15.92 -4.92
CA TRP A 175 -5.51 -15.12 -4.17
C TRP A 175 -6.96 -15.39 -4.59
N GLU A 176 -7.14 -16.02 -5.77
CA GLU A 176 -8.43 -16.38 -6.34
C GLU A 176 -8.78 -17.85 -6.11
N ASP A 177 -7.91 -18.61 -5.43
CA ASP A 177 -8.17 -20.01 -5.10
C ASP A 177 -9.41 -20.12 -4.19
N PRO A 178 -10.48 -20.83 -4.61
CA PRO A 178 -11.69 -20.96 -3.81
C PRO A 178 -11.46 -21.45 -2.38
N MET A 179 -10.50 -22.33 -2.16
CA MET A 179 -10.20 -22.85 -0.83
C MET A 179 -9.50 -21.82 0.06
N LEU A 180 -8.76 -20.88 -0.52
CA LEU A 180 -7.96 -19.89 0.22
C LEU A 180 -8.68 -18.56 0.39
N VAL A 181 -9.59 -18.20 -0.52
CA VAL A 181 -10.38 -16.96 -0.47
C VAL A 181 -10.99 -16.69 0.92
N PRO A 182 -11.62 -17.67 1.62
CA PRO A 182 -12.13 -17.45 2.97
C PRO A 182 -11.05 -17.00 3.96
N LEU A 183 -9.86 -17.62 3.90
CA LEU A 183 -8.71 -17.34 4.76
C LEU A 183 -8.04 -15.99 4.44
N LEU A 184 -8.19 -15.53 3.20
CA LEU A 184 -7.58 -14.31 2.67
C LEU A 184 -8.54 -13.11 2.68
N ASN A 185 -9.85 -13.33 2.82
CA ASN A 185 -10.87 -12.26 2.80
C ASN A 185 -10.59 -11.17 3.86
N THR A 186 -9.98 -11.55 4.97
CA THR A 186 -9.57 -10.62 6.04
C THR A 186 -8.60 -9.52 5.56
N PHE A 187 -7.89 -9.70 4.43
CA PHE A 187 -6.96 -8.70 3.89
C PHE A 187 -7.63 -7.66 2.99
N TYR A 188 -8.89 -7.87 2.58
CA TYR A 188 -9.61 -6.94 1.71
C TYR A 188 -10.39 -5.88 2.51
N LEU A 189 -10.76 -4.80 1.81
CA LEU A 189 -11.71 -3.82 2.33
C LEU A 189 -13.06 -4.47 2.59
N ARG A 190 -13.79 -3.97 3.59
CA ARG A 190 -15.17 -4.39 3.87
C ARG A 190 -16.10 -3.97 2.73
N ARG A 191 -17.19 -4.70 2.51
CA ARG A 191 -18.13 -4.46 1.39
C ARG A 191 -18.63 -3.02 1.28
N ASN A 192 -18.89 -2.37 2.42
CA ASN A 192 -19.34 -0.98 2.49
C ASN A 192 -18.22 0.06 2.28
N GLU A 193 -16.94 -0.33 2.40
CA GLU A 193 -15.78 0.54 2.17
C GLU A 193 -15.25 0.43 0.73
N ARG A 194 -15.80 -0.49 -0.07
CA ARG A 194 -15.34 -0.74 -1.43
C ARG A 194 -15.93 0.23 -2.43
N PHE A 195 -15.08 0.68 -3.34
CA PHE A 195 -15.48 1.48 -4.47
C PHE A 195 -15.91 0.57 -5.64
N TYR A 196 -17.12 0.77 -6.18
CA TYR A 196 -17.70 -0.06 -7.26
C TYR A 196 -17.71 -1.58 -6.98
N ARG A 197 -17.86 -2.00 -5.73
CA ARG A 197 -17.97 -3.43 -5.32
C ARG A 197 -16.74 -4.28 -5.68
N LYS A 198 -15.60 -3.68 -6.00
CA LYS A 198 -14.35 -4.43 -6.27
C LYS A 198 -13.68 -4.83 -4.96
N SER A 199 -13.23 -6.08 -4.88
CA SER A 199 -12.35 -6.54 -3.80
C SER A 199 -10.98 -5.88 -3.95
N ILE A 200 -10.69 -4.92 -3.07
CA ILE A 200 -9.43 -4.16 -3.04
C ILE A 200 -8.74 -4.47 -1.73
N LEU A 201 -7.43 -4.72 -1.78
CA LEU A 201 -6.62 -4.97 -0.59
C LEU A 201 -6.70 -3.76 0.36
N ASP A 202 -6.89 -4.05 1.64
CA ASP A 202 -6.90 -3.05 2.67
C ASP A 202 -5.46 -2.69 3.05
N GLN A 203 -4.97 -1.58 2.50
CA GLN A 203 -3.65 -1.04 2.77
C GLN A 203 -3.37 -0.83 4.27
N ARG A 204 -4.41 -0.61 5.10
CA ARG A 204 -4.31 -0.48 6.56
C ARG A 204 -3.77 -1.75 7.24
N LYS A 205 -3.85 -2.89 6.56
CA LYS A 205 -3.48 -4.20 7.09
C LYS A 205 -2.09 -4.67 6.65
N LEU A 206 -1.44 -4.00 5.70
CA LEU A 206 -0.12 -4.38 5.20
C LEU A 206 0.98 -4.03 6.21
N ASN A 207 1.16 -4.88 7.21
CA ASN A 207 2.08 -4.63 8.31
C ASN A 207 3.32 -5.53 8.20
N TYR A 208 4.49 -4.91 8.17
CA TYR A 208 5.79 -5.57 8.21
C TYR A 208 6.34 -5.57 9.63
N ARG A 209 6.83 -6.74 10.07
CA ARG A 209 7.45 -6.92 11.37
C ARG A 209 8.94 -7.12 11.19
N PHE A 210 9.74 -6.35 11.91
CA PHE A 210 11.20 -6.45 11.88
C PHE A 210 11.82 -6.09 13.23
N ASP A 211 13.03 -6.60 13.46
CA ASP A 211 13.72 -6.47 14.75
C ASP A 211 14.95 -5.55 14.57
N HIS A 212 15.05 -4.51 15.40
CA HIS A 212 16.25 -3.69 15.55
C HIS A 212 17.18 -4.31 16.60
N HIS A 213 18.45 -4.52 16.27
CA HIS A 213 19.42 -5.12 17.19
C HIS A 213 20.40 -4.07 17.76
N TYR A 214 20.69 -4.15 19.07
CA TYR A 214 21.58 -3.26 19.82
C TYR A 214 22.49 -4.06 20.77
N TYR A 215 23.78 -3.75 20.83
CA TYR A 215 24.75 -4.38 21.76
C TYR A 215 24.90 -3.62 23.08
N GLU A 216 24.55 -2.34 23.09
CA GLU A 216 24.42 -1.54 24.30
C GLU A 216 22.94 -1.25 24.58
N PHE A 217 22.60 -1.05 25.85
CA PHE A 217 21.25 -0.66 26.20
C PHE A 217 20.93 0.68 25.52
N PRO A 218 19.86 0.77 24.72
CA PRO A 218 19.55 2.01 24.02
C PRO A 218 19.25 3.11 25.04
N TYR A 219 20.16 4.06 25.22
CA TYR A 219 20.06 5.07 26.29
C TYR A 219 18.77 5.91 26.22
N PHE A 220 18.21 6.09 25.02
CA PHE A 220 16.92 6.77 24.83
C PHE A 220 15.74 6.05 25.50
N LEU A 221 15.86 4.77 25.83
CA LEU A 221 14.85 4.04 26.60
C LEU A 221 14.91 4.34 28.09
N LYS A 222 16.03 4.89 28.62
CA LYS A 222 16.17 5.18 30.06
C LYS A 222 15.25 6.30 30.53
N ASP A 223 15.02 7.31 29.68
CA ASP A 223 14.27 8.51 30.03
C ASP A 223 12.79 8.46 29.67
N ASN A 224 12.38 7.37 29.03
CA ASN A 224 11.04 7.13 28.53
C ASN A 224 10.01 6.89 29.64
N ASP A 225 8.94 7.68 29.67
CA ASP A 225 7.88 7.57 30.68
C ASP A 225 7.09 6.26 30.61
N GLN A 226 6.98 5.60 29.44
CA GLN A 226 6.42 4.24 29.36
C GLN A 226 7.37 3.22 29.99
N TYR A 227 8.68 3.34 29.79
CA TYR A 227 9.68 2.49 30.45
C TYR A 227 9.70 2.72 31.98
N LYS A 228 9.58 3.98 32.42
CA LYS A 228 9.43 4.34 33.84
C LYS A 228 8.12 3.81 34.41
N ALA A 229 6.99 3.94 33.71
CA ALA A 229 5.68 3.42 34.12
C ALA A 229 5.63 1.88 34.18
N LEU A 230 6.30 1.19 33.25
CA LEU A 230 6.53 -0.26 33.27
C LEU A 230 7.40 -0.70 34.47
N LYS A 231 8.24 0.20 34.98
CA LYS A 231 9.05 -0.02 36.20
C LYS A 231 8.26 0.26 37.48
N VAL A 232 7.27 1.16 37.42
CA VAL A 232 6.47 1.63 38.57
C VAL A 232 5.26 0.73 38.86
N THR A 233 4.70 0.06 37.85
CA THR A 233 3.43 -0.67 38.01
C THR A 233 3.55 -2.05 38.67
N GLY A 234 4.75 -2.63 38.87
CA GLY A 234 4.95 -3.87 39.64
C GLY A 234 4.28 -5.15 39.10
N ASP A 235 3.31 -5.03 38.19
CA ASP A 235 2.52 -6.11 37.62
C ASP A 235 3.14 -6.62 36.33
N TYR A 236 4.23 -7.35 36.50
CA TYR A 236 4.83 -8.15 35.43
C TYR A 236 3.97 -9.39 35.18
N LYS A 237 3.37 -9.51 33.99
CA LYS A 237 3.13 -10.85 33.43
C LYS A 237 4.42 -11.32 32.78
N VAL A 238 5.26 -12.01 33.56
CA VAL A 238 6.32 -12.87 33.01
C VAL A 238 5.61 -14.02 32.29
N ILE A 239 5.48 -13.94 30.97
CA ILE A 239 4.66 -14.91 30.21
C ILE A 239 5.31 -16.30 30.15
N ASN A 240 6.58 -16.44 30.55
CA ASN A 240 7.16 -17.77 30.77
C ASN A 240 8.02 -17.83 32.03
N LYS A 241 7.41 -18.26 33.12
CA LYS A 241 8.08 -18.88 34.28
C LYS A 241 8.11 -20.42 34.15
N SER A 242 7.85 -20.99 32.97
CA SER A 242 7.94 -22.44 32.79
C SER A 242 9.41 -22.87 32.66
N ASN A 243 10.03 -23.24 33.79
CA ASN A 243 11.24 -24.07 33.90
C ASN A 243 12.34 -23.84 32.86
N ILE A 244 12.68 -22.58 32.58
CA ILE A 244 13.89 -22.27 31.82
C ILE A 244 15.05 -22.42 32.79
N SER A 245 15.95 -23.38 32.52
CA SER A 245 17.20 -23.51 33.25
C SER A 245 17.92 -22.16 33.31
N GLU A 246 18.61 -21.90 34.41
CA GLU A 246 19.23 -20.61 34.74
C GLU A 246 20.21 -20.07 33.65
N LYS A 247 20.52 -20.89 32.65
CA LYS A 247 21.44 -20.63 31.53
C LYS A 247 20.91 -19.73 30.40
N ARG A 248 19.60 -19.45 30.26
CA ARG A 248 19.07 -18.54 29.21
C ARG A 248 17.83 -17.76 29.65
N ARG A 249 17.95 -16.72 30.47
CA ARG A 249 16.81 -15.83 30.75
C ARG A 249 16.43 -15.05 29.50
N ARG A 250 15.25 -15.31 28.94
CA ARG A 250 14.59 -14.47 27.93
C ARG A 250 13.60 -13.57 28.68
N ILE A 251 13.94 -12.29 28.85
CA ILE A 251 12.98 -11.31 29.38
C ILE A 251 12.32 -10.68 28.16
N VAL A 252 11.04 -11.02 27.93
CA VAL A 252 10.21 -10.44 26.87
C VAL A 252 9.37 -9.35 27.52
N PHE A 253 9.61 -8.10 27.14
CA PHE A 253 8.77 -6.99 27.55
C PHE A 253 7.65 -6.83 26.52
N GLU A 254 6.52 -7.50 26.70
CA GLU A 254 5.43 -7.45 25.73
C GLU A 254 4.51 -6.26 26.00
N SER A 255 4.59 -5.23 25.14
CA SER A 255 3.43 -4.36 24.90
C SER A 255 2.65 -4.94 23.72
N LYS A 256 1.38 -4.53 23.52
CA LYS A 256 0.59 -4.94 22.35
C LYS A 256 1.23 -4.60 20.98
N LYS A 257 2.37 -3.89 20.94
CA LYS A 257 2.95 -3.28 19.72
C LYS A 257 4.49 -3.33 19.57
N ALA A 258 5.26 -3.63 20.63
CA ALA A 258 6.70 -3.89 20.55
C ALA A 258 7.21 -4.76 21.70
N ALA A 259 8.31 -5.47 21.46
CA ALA A 259 8.99 -6.28 22.46
C ALA A 259 10.48 -5.93 22.55
N ILE A 260 10.94 -5.58 23.76
CA ILE A 260 12.37 -5.63 24.09
C ILE A 260 12.68 -7.05 24.52
N ILE A 261 13.69 -7.66 23.92
CA ILE A 261 14.06 -9.01 24.30
C ILE A 261 15.57 -9.10 24.55
N TYR A 262 15.89 -9.76 25.65
CA TYR A 262 17.23 -10.00 26.15
C TYR A 262 17.66 -11.43 25.86
N SER A 263 18.89 -11.63 25.37
CA SER A 263 19.51 -12.95 25.30
C SER A 263 20.84 -12.98 26.05
N ASN A 264 20.93 -13.81 27.09
CA ASN A 264 22.19 -14.32 27.63
C ASN A 264 22.46 -15.67 26.98
N ALA A 265 23.17 -15.70 25.85
CA ALA A 265 23.81 -16.94 25.43
C ALA A 265 25.13 -17.05 26.20
N VAL A 266 25.33 -18.15 26.93
CA VAL A 266 26.56 -18.43 27.70
C VAL A 266 27.79 -18.17 26.82
N GLY A 267 28.60 -17.16 27.20
CA GLY A 267 29.83 -16.79 26.50
C GLY A 267 29.70 -15.80 25.32
N LYS A 268 28.52 -15.24 25.01
CA LYS A 268 28.34 -14.20 23.98
C LYS A 268 27.77 -12.90 24.56
N GLU A 269 28.18 -11.79 23.96
CA GLU A 269 27.85 -10.41 24.36
C GLU A 269 26.35 -10.16 24.52
N LYS A 270 25.97 -9.21 25.39
CA LYS A 270 24.58 -8.82 25.61
C LYS A 270 24.04 -8.20 24.32
N VAL A 271 22.95 -8.77 23.79
CA VAL A 271 22.21 -8.21 22.65
C VAL A 271 20.79 -7.90 23.09
N PHE A 272 20.39 -6.66 22.87
CA PHE A 272 19.03 -6.17 22.99
C PHE A 272 18.42 -6.13 21.60
N TYR A 273 17.16 -6.49 21.48
CA TYR A 273 16.42 -6.23 20.26
C TYR A 273 15.08 -5.58 20.55
N ILE A 274 14.69 -4.64 19.70
CA ILE A 274 13.41 -3.95 19.70
C ILE A 274 12.64 -4.43 18.47
N ARG A 275 11.53 -5.10 18.69
CA ARG A 275 10.64 -5.53 17.61
C ARG A 275 9.66 -4.43 17.24
N ASP A 276 9.68 -4.06 15.97
CA ASP A 276 8.79 -3.04 15.40
C ASP A 276 7.78 -3.66 14.43
N LEU A 277 6.61 -3.02 14.36
CA LEU A 277 5.52 -3.35 13.44
C LEU A 277 5.15 -2.10 12.65
N GLN A 278 5.44 -2.10 11.35
CA GLN A 278 5.26 -0.96 10.49
C GLN A 278 4.23 -1.25 9.40
N ASN A 279 3.17 -0.44 9.30
CA ASN A 279 2.34 -0.44 8.10
C ASN A 279 3.18 0.07 6.92
N VAL A 280 3.26 -0.69 5.83
CA VAL A 280 4.15 -0.39 4.70
C VAL A 280 3.44 0.34 3.56
N ALA A 281 2.13 0.55 3.63
CA ALA A 281 1.43 1.18 2.53
C ALA A 281 1.77 2.68 2.43
N PRO A 282 2.17 3.17 1.24
CA PRO A 282 2.38 4.60 1.02
C PRO A 282 1.04 5.35 1.05
N TYR A 283 1.10 6.62 1.40
CA TYR A 283 -0.04 7.54 1.50
C TYR A 283 -0.02 8.55 0.34
N TYR A 284 -0.32 8.09 -0.88
CA TYR A 284 -0.34 8.94 -2.08
C TYR A 284 -1.37 10.09 -2.04
N ILE A 285 -2.25 10.11 -1.05
CA ILE A 285 -3.24 11.17 -0.90
C ILE A 285 -2.63 12.49 -0.42
N ASP A 286 -1.33 12.50 -0.10
CA ASP A 286 -0.57 13.72 0.13
C ASP A 286 -0.66 14.70 -1.06
N TRP A 287 -0.72 14.16 -2.29
CA TRP A 287 -1.00 14.96 -3.48
C TRP A 287 -2.30 15.77 -3.33
N ALA A 288 -3.37 15.13 -2.86
CA ALA A 288 -4.70 15.72 -2.80
C ALA A 288 -4.87 16.75 -1.66
N ILE A 289 -3.90 16.90 -0.76
CA ILE A 289 -3.95 17.89 0.33
C ILE A 289 -4.20 19.30 -0.20
N ASN A 290 -3.49 19.66 -1.27
CA ASN A 290 -3.50 20.99 -1.86
C ASN A 290 -4.33 21.03 -3.14
N ALA A 291 -5.26 20.09 -3.29
CA ALA A 291 -6.18 20.03 -4.40
C ALA A 291 -7.30 21.07 -4.23
N ASN A 292 -7.64 21.76 -5.31
CA ASN A 292 -8.70 22.75 -5.38
C ASN A 292 -10.08 22.12 -5.57
N HIS A 293 -10.18 20.91 -6.13
CA HIS A 293 -11.43 20.15 -6.25
C HIS A 293 -11.20 18.62 -6.45
N PRO A 294 -12.23 17.77 -6.31
CA PRO A 294 -12.07 16.30 -6.32
C PRO A 294 -11.53 15.66 -7.60
N PHE A 295 -11.39 16.43 -8.68
CA PHE A 295 -11.02 15.94 -10.02
C PHE A 295 -9.88 16.75 -10.64
N ASP A 296 -9.17 17.55 -9.85
CA ASP A 296 -8.04 18.34 -10.34
C ASP A 296 -6.77 17.48 -10.51
N GLU A 297 -5.69 18.09 -11.00
CA GLU A 297 -4.43 17.39 -11.31
C GLU A 297 -3.90 16.63 -10.08
N LYS A 298 -3.91 17.27 -8.92
CA LYS A 298 -3.39 16.72 -7.66
C LYS A 298 -4.26 15.59 -7.10
N SER A 299 -5.59 15.75 -7.11
CA SER A 299 -6.53 14.71 -6.70
C SER A 299 -6.44 13.49 -7.60
N ILE A 300 -6.28 13.69 -8.91
CA ILE A 300 -6.10 12.58 -9.86
C ILE A 300 -4.75 11.90 -9.64
N LEU A 301 -3.65 12.65 -9.49
CA LEU A 301 -2.33 12.09 -9.18
C LEU A 301 -2.37 11.20 -7.95
N SER A 302 -3.08 11.59 -6.89
CA SER A 302 -3.19 10.75 -5.67
C SER A 302 -3.72 9.33 -5.90
N LYS A 303 -4.39 9.09 -7.04
CA LYS A 303 -4.97 7.80 -7.42
C LYS A 303 -4.10 7.06 -8.43
N VAL A 304 -3.61 7.78 -9.44
CA VAL A 304 -2.97 7.20 -10.63
C VAL A 304 -1.45 7.09 -10.50
N TYR A 305 -0.85 7.82 -9.54
CA TYR A 305 0.60 7.86 -9.30
C TYR A 305 1.26 6.47 -9.29
N PRO A 306 0.74 5.49 -8.53
CA PRO A 306 1.40 4.20 -8.37
C PRO A 306 1.35 3.34 -9.65
N THR A 307 0.45 3.68 -10.56
CA THR A 307 0.25 2.97 -11.83
C THR A 307 1.10 3.61 -12.93
N HIS A 308 1.08 4.94 -13.08
CA HIS A 308 1.69 5.63 -14.24
C HIS A 308 3.15 6.02 -14.03
N PHE A 309 3.59 6.14 -12.78
CA PHE A 309 4.90 6.71 -12.43
C PHE A 309 5.77 5.69 -11.70
N LYS A 310 5.84 4.47 -12.22
CA LYS A 310 6.57 3.35 -11.62
C LYS A 310 8.06 3.61 -11.40
N GLU A 311 8.70 4.29 -12.34
CA GLU A 311 10.12 4.62 -12.28
C GLU A 311 10.40 5.95 -11.55
N GLN A 312 9.36 6.68 -11.15
CA GLN A 312 9.53 7.89 -10.34
C GLN A 312 9.75 7.53 -8.87
N PRO A 313 10.35 8.44 -8.07
CA PRO A 313 10.49 8.25 -6.64
C PRO A 313 9.19 7.90 -5.95
N ILE A 314 9.26 6.98 -4.98
CA ILE A 314 8.15 6.76 -4.07
C ILE A 314 7.91 8.01 -3.21
N VAL A 315 6.65 8.39 -3.05
CA VAL A 315 6.20 9.54 -2.24
C VAL A 315 5.16 9.12 -1.20
N GLY A 316 4.94 9.96 -0.21
CA GLY A 316 3.95 9.74 0.84
C GLY A 316 4.32 8.58 1.77
N ILE A 317 5.61 8.39 2.03
CA ILE A 317 6.09 7.40 2.99
C ILE A 317 6.73 8.07 4.20
N LEU A 318 6.73 7.37 5.33
CA LEU A 318 7.43 7.76 6.54
C LEU A 318 8.87 7.27 6.56
N GLY A 319 9.71 7.92 7.34
CA GLY A 319 11.08 7.46 7.56
C GLY A 319 11.14 6.03 8.15
N THR A 320 10.20 5.66 9.02
CA THR A 320 10.07 4.29 9.55
C THR A 320 9.67 3.27 8.49
N GLN A 321 8.85 3.66 7.51
CA GLN A 321 8.55 2.83 6.32
C GLN A 321 9.80 2.66 5.43
N ALA A 322 10.59 3.73 5.27
CA ALA A 322 11.85 3.68 4.55
C ALA A 322 12.88 2.76 5.25
N GLN A 323 12.92 2.76 6.59
CA GLN A 323 13.73 1.80 7.36
C GLN A 323 13.25 0.36 7.23
N ALA A 324 11.94 0.13 7.28
CA ALA A 324 11.35 -1.18 7.04
C ALA A 324 11.76 -1.72 5.66
N PHE A 325 11.74 -0.87 4.63
CA PHE A 325 12.25 -1.20 3.30
C PHE A 325 13.74 -1.54 3.32
N CYS A 326 14.58 -0.74 3.99
CA CYS A 326 16.01 -1.01 4.12
C CYS A 326 16.26 -2.39 4.75
N HIS A 327 15.56 -2.71 5.85
CA HIS A 327 15.66 -4.01 6.50
C HIS A 327 15.24 -5.17 5.58
N TRP A 328 14.16 -5.01 4.81
CA TRP A 328 13.78 -6.01 3.80
C TRP A 328 14.83 -6.17 2.70
N LYS A 329 15.36 -5.07 2.13
CA LYS A 329 16.44 -5.13 1.14
C LYS A 329 17.70 -5.78 1.71
N GLU A 330 18.05 -5.53 2.96
CA GLU A 330 19.16 -6.20 3.66
C GLU A 330 18.98 -7.73 3.68
N GLN A 331 17.78 -8.21 4.00
CA GLN A 331 17.47 -9.65 3.97
C GLN A 331 17.64 -10.22 2.56
N GLN A 332 17.13 -9.53 1.53
CA GLN A 332 17.28 -9.96 0.14
C GLN A 332 18.75 -10.08 -0.27
N ILE A 333 19.56 -9.06 0.04
CA ILE A 333 20.99 -9.05 -0.28
C ILE A 333 21.73 -10.16 0.47
N ASN A 334 21.51 -10.31 1.78
CA ASN A 334 22.20 -11.33 2.56
C ASN A 334 21.80 -12.76 2.16
N ASN A 335 20.55 -13.00 1.77
CA ASN A 335 20.12 -14.27 1.20
C ASN A 335 20.87 -14.57 -0.11
N TYR A 336 21.03 -13.57 -0.98
CA TYR A 336 21.83 -13.70 -2.20
C TYR A 336 23.30 -14.00 -1.88
N LEU A 337 23.94 -13.22 -0.99
CA LEU A 337 25.33 -13.43 -0.60
C LEU A 337 25.57 -14.83 -0.01
N SER A 338 24.63 -15.31 0.82
CA SER A 338 24.68 -16.66 1.37
C SER A 338 24.53 -17.73 0.29
N LYS A 339 23.58 -17.57 -0.64
CA LYS A 339 23.33 -18.52 -1.73
C LYS A 339 24.55 -18.70 -2.65
N PHE A 340 25.33 -17.64 -2.85
CA PHE A 340 26.51 -17.64 -3.71
C PHE A 340 27.84 -17.74 -2.94
N ASN A 341 27.79 -18.13 -1.65
CA ASN A 341 28.94 -18.29 -0.76
C ASN A 341 29.90 -17.08 -0.78
N VAL A 342 29.35 -15.87 -0.81
CA VAL A 342 30.13 -14.64 -0.76
C VAL A 342 30.54 -14.38 0.69
N ASN A 343 31.84 -14.11 0.91
CA ASN A 343 32.41 -13.94 2.26
C ASN A 343 32.18 -12.53 2.84
N TYR A 344 31.00 -11.97 2.59
CA TYR A 344 30.57 -10.67 3.10
C TYR A 344 29.16 -10.76 3.68
N THR A 345 28.88 -9.87 4.62
CA THR A 345 27.54 -9.57 5.12
C THR A 345 27.22 -8.12 4.78
N ALA A 346 26.01 -7.88 4.30
CA ALA A 346 25.53 -6.55 3.95
C ALA A 346 24.67 -5.96 5.08
N LYS A 347 24.76 -4.65 5.27
CA LYS A 347 23.86 -3.86 6.11
C LYS A 347 23.27 -2.73 5.28
N VAL A 348 21.95 -2.59 5.28
CA VAL A 348 21.29 -1.54 4.50
C VAL A 348 20.72 -0.48 5.43
N THR A 349 21.04 0.79 5.17
CA THR A 349 20.58 1.92 5.98
C THR A 349 20.12 3.09 5.12
N LEU A 350 19.42 4.03 5.74
CA LEU A 350 19.24 5.37 5.16
C LEU A 350 20.61 6.08 5.06
N PRO A 351 20.77 7.02 4.10
CA PRO A 351 22.03 7.75 3.92
C PRO A 351 22.32 8.68 5.09
N SER A 352 23.60 8.94 5.34
CA SER A 352 24.05 10.04 6.17
C SER A 352 24.18 11.33 5.36
N ASN A 353 24.37 12.47 6.05
CA ASN A 353 24.66 13.75 5.40
C ASN A 353 25.87 13.71 4.44
N GLN A 354 26.87 12.87 4.71
CA GLN A 354 28.08 12.73 3.88
C GLN A 354 27.86 11.81 2.68
N ASP A 355 26.93 10.87 2.77
CA ASP A 355 26.59 10.01 1.64
C ASP A 355 25.91 10.83 0.55
N LEU A 356 25.03 11.76 0.94
CA LEU A 356 24.30 12.65 0.03
C LEU A 356 25.14 13.76 -0.61
N SER A 357 26.31 14.13 -0.04
CA SER A 357 27.08 15.27 -0.53
C SER A 357 27.68 15.08 -1.94
N ALA A 358 27.73 13.85 -2.44
CA ALA A 358 28.24 13.55 -3.78
C ALA A 358 27.21 12.78 -4.65
N VAL A 359 25.93 12.88 -4.30
CA VAL A 359 24.83 12.43 -5.16
C VAL A 359 24.19 13.69 -5.74
N ASP A 360 23.96 13.71 -7.05
CA ASP A 360 23.29 14.82 -7.70
C ASP A 360 21.86 14.96 -7.14
N GLN A 361 21.45 16.19 -6.84
CA GLN A 361 20.05 16.46 -6.54
C GLN A 361 19.24 16.18 -7.81
N ILE A 362 18.18 15.39 -7.66
CA ILE A 362 17.26 15.15 -8.76
C ILE A 362 16.06 16.06 -8.55
N ASP A 363 15.96 17.10 -9.36
CA ASP A 363 14.72 17.85 -9.54
C ASP A 363 13.70 16.90 -10.15
N THR A 364 12.78 16.40 -9.32
CA THR A 364 11.74 15.49 -9.78
C THR A 364 10.44 16.27 -9.93
N LYS A 365 10.12 16.56 -11.20
CA LYS A 365 8.89 17.21 -11.60
C LYS A 365 8.14 16.35 -12.61
N ILE A 366 6.83 16.32 -12.47
CA ILE A 366 5.94 15.78 -13.49
C ILE A 366 5.64 16.91 -14.45
N GLU A 367 6.14 16.80 -15.68
CA GLU A 367 5.84 17.70 -16.77
C GLU A 367 5.06 16.97 -17.86
N THR A 368 3.91 17.50 -18.24
CA THR A 368 3.09 16.92 -19.30
C THR A 368 2.42 18.03 -20.09
N GLU A 369 2.56 18.00 -21.42
CA GLU A 369 1.82 18.90 -22.31
C GLU A 369 0.40 18.35 -22.49
N VAL A 370 -0.62 19.16 -22.17
CA VAL A 370 -2.02 18.73 -22.18
C VAL A 370 -2.87 19.80 -22.82
N ASN A 371 -3.66 19.42 -23.82
CA ASN A 371 -4.66 20.30 -24.42
C ASN A 371 -6.05 20.03 -23.81
N PHE A 372 -6.35 20.73 -22.71
CA PHE A 372 -7.65 20.59 -22.02
C PHE A 372 -8.85 21.03 -22.88
N ARG A 373 -8.64 21.83 -23.93
CA ARG A 373 -9.75 22.31 -24.79
C ARG A 373 -10.44 21.16 -25.50
N ASP A 374 -9.65 20.30 -26.13
CA ASP A 374 -10.21 19.15 -26.85
C ASP A 374 -10.64 18.05 -25.88
N GLN A 375 -9.94 17.91 -24.75
CA GLN A 375 -10.28 16.94 -23.71
C GLN A 375 -11.64 17.22 -23.04
N TRP A 376 -11.91 18.47 -22.70
CA TRP A 376 -13.16 18.90 -22.04
C TRP A 376 -14.25 19.33 -23.03
N ARG A 377 -14.04 19.21 -24.34
CA ARG A 377 -15.11 19.45 -25.30
C ARG A 377 -16.09 18.28 -25.29
N ILE A 378 -17.37 18.57 -25.09
CA ILE A 378 -18.47 17.61 -25.24
C ILE A 378 -19.14 17.84 -26.59
N THR A 379 -19.18 16.83 -27.45
CA THR A 379 -19.90 16.91 -28.72
C THR A 379 -21.34 16.37 -28.60
N PRO A 380 -22.30 16.86 -29.41
CA PRO A 380 -23.66 16.32 -29.42
C PRO A 380 -23.72 14.80 -29.64
N LYS A 381 -22.86 14.28 -30.51
CA LYS A 381 -22.78 12.84 -30.81
C LYS A 381 -22.33 12.01 -29.60
N GLU A 382 -21.31 12.48 -28.88
CA GLU A 382 -20.84 11.78 -27.68
C GLU A 382 -21.88 11.82 -26.56
N TYR A 383 -22.52 12.96 -26.35
CA TYR A 383 -23.55 13.08 -25.32
C TYR A 383 -24.80 12.26 -25.67
N GLN A 384 -25.16 12.15 -26.96
CA GLN A 384 -26.21 11.22 -27.40
C GLN A 384 -25.86 9.78 -27.05
N SER A 385 -24.60 9.38 -27.27
CA SER A 385 -24.14 8.03 -26.90
C SER A 385 -24.24 7.77 -25.40
N PHE A 386 -23.99 8.80 -24.58
CA PHE A 386 -24.20 8.72 -23.14
C PHE A 386 -25.68 8.56 -22.76
N ILE A 387 -26.58 9.36 -23.36
CA ILE A 387 -28.03 9.22 -23.17
C ILE A 387 -28.49 7.82 -23.56
N ASP A 388 -28.08 7.33 -24.73
CA ASP A 388 -28.44 6.00 -25.24
C ASP A 388 -27.96 4.89 -24.28
N TYR A 389 -26.75 5.02 -23.75
CA TYR A 389 -26.22 4.09 -22.74
C TYR A 389 -27.09 4.05 -21.47
N VAL A 390 -27.51 5.21 -20.96
CA VAL A 390 -28.34 5.26 -19.75
C VAL A 390 -29.75 4.74 -20.02
N ILE A 391 -30.34 5.04 -21.18
CA ILE A 391 -31.61 4.45 -21.63
C ILE A 391 -31.49 2.92 -21.69
N ASP A 392 -30.43 2.41 -22.31
CA ASP A 392 -30.24 0.98 -22.51
C ASP A 392 -30.01 0.23 -21.20
N SER A 393 -29.16 0.76 -20.33
CA SER A 393 -28.94 0.18 -18.99
C SER A 393 -30.21 0.19 -18.15
N THR A 394 -30.99 1.28 -18.20
CA THR A 394 -32.29 1.38 -17.49
C THR A 394 -33.30 0.38 -18.04
N ALA A 395 -33.39 0.24 -19.37
CA ALA A 395 -34.29 -0.72 -20.00
C ALA A 395 -33.94 -2.17 -19.64
N ILE A 396 -32.66 -2.54 -19.67
CA ILE A 396 -32.20 -3.89 -19.26
C ILE A 396 -32.60 -4.15 -17.80
N ARG A 397 -32.40 -3.15 -16.92
CA ARG A 397 -32.73 -3.28 -15.50
C ARG A 397 -34.22 -3.48 -15.26
N ILE A 398 -35.10 -2.69 -15.88
CA ILE A 398 -36.56 -2.86 -15.76
C ILE A 398 -36.97 -4.26 -16.22
N VAL A 399 -36.46 -4.71 -17.36
CA VAL A 399 -36.77 -6.04 -17.89
C VAL A 399 -36.26 -7.15 -16.96
N TYR A 400 -35.08 -6.99 -16.36
CA TYR A 400 -34.54 -7.91 -15.36
C TYR A 400 -35.41 -7.97 -14.10
N GLU A 401 -35.90 -6.83 -13.62
CA GLU A 401 -36.71 -6.75 -12.40
C GLU A 401 -38.12 -7.34 -12.61
N GLU A 402 -38.72 -7.14 -13.79
CA GLU A 402 -40.14 -7.45 -14.01
C GLU A 402 -40.45 -8.74 -14.76
N MET A 403 -39.47 -9.35 -15.45
CA MET A 403 -39.78 -10.54 -16.23
C MET A 403 -40.23 -11.71 -15.36
N GLU A 404 -41.04 -12.62 -15.89
CA GLU A 404 -41.61 -13.71 -15.07
C GLU A 404 -40.62 -14.85 -14.79
N ASN A 405 -39.58 -15.01 -15.63
CA ASN A 405 -38.69 -16.16 -15.60
C ASN A 405 -37.30 -15.81 -15.03
N ASP A 406 -37.00 -16.33 -13.84
CA ASP A 406 -35.75 -16.05 -13.12
C ASP A 406 -34.50 -16.50 -13.88
N GLU A 407 -34.55 -17.69 -14.51
CA GLU A 407 -33.46 -18.23 -15.32
C GLU A 407 -33.13 -17.38 -16.55
N ALA A 408 -34.15 -16.77 -17.15
CA ALA A 408 -33.97 -15.82 -18.23
C ALA A 408 -33.41 -14.50 -17.71
N ALA A 409 -33.85 -14.04 -16.52
CA ALA A 409 -33.37 -12.82 -15.90
C ALA A 409 -31.88 -12.92 -15.54
N ALA A 410 -31.47 -14.05 -14.99
CA ALA A 410 -30.08 -14.37 -14.67
C ALA A 410 -29.13 -14.19 -15.88
N LYS A 411 -29.60 -14.40 -17.12
CA LYS A 411 -28.80 -14.20 -18.34
C LYS A 411 -28.59 -12.72 -18.72
N LEU A 412 -29.35 -11.80 -18.13
CA LEU A 412 -29.22 -10.35 -18.31
C LEU A 412 -28.21 -9.72 -17.34
N ILE A 413 -27.61 -10.50 -16.46
CA ILE A 413 -26.49 -10.10 -15.60
C ILE A 413 -25.26 -10.97 -15.91
N GLN A 414 -24.09 -10.50 -15.49
CA GLN A 414 -22.82 -11.21 -15.58
C GLN A 414 -22.61 -12.05 -14.31
N ASN A 415 -23.46 -13.06 -14.14
CA ASN A 415 -23.38 -13.96 -12.98
C ASN A 415 -22.26 -15.00 -13.13
N LYS A 416 -21.96 -15.66 -12.01
CA LYS A 416 -21.12 -16.87 -11.92
C LYS A 416 -21.96 -17.98 -11.32
N GLN A 417 -21.63 -19.25 -11.57
CA GLN A 417 -22.33 -20.39 -10.97
C GLN A 417 -22.22 -20.37 -9.44
N GLU A 418 -21.07 -19.98 -8.93
CA GLU A 418 -20.83 -19.78 -7.51
C GLU A 418 -20.13 -18.44 -7.28
N TYR A 419 -20.38 -17.84 -6.13
CA TYR A 419 -19.71 -16.62 -5.70
C TYR A 419 -19.41 -16.65 -4.21
N PHE A 420 -18.33 -15.97 -3.82
CA PHE A 420 -17.96 -15.90 -2.42
C PHE A 420 -18.83 -14.88 -1.66
N GLY A 421 -19.65 -15.39 -0.73
CA GLY A 421 -20.52 -14.64 0.14
C GLY A 421 -19.79 -14.00 1.30
N GLU A 422 -19.22 -12.81 1.08
CA GLU A 422 -18.34 -12.14 2.05
C GLU A 422 -18.97 -11.83 3.42
N GLY A 423 -20.30 -11.77 3.51
CA GLY A 423 -21.01 -11.57 4.78
C GLY A 423 -21.03 -12.81 5.67
N ILE A 424 -20.97 -14.00 5.07
CA ILE A 424 -21.00 -15.30 5.76
C ILE A 424 -19.68 -16.07 5.61
N LEU A 425 -18.75 -15.58 4.78
CA LEU A 425 -17.42 -16.15 4.50
C LEU A 425 -17.44 -17.54 3.84
N GLU A 426 -18.42 -17.80 2.98
CA GLU A 426 -18.60 -19.09 2.32
C GLU A 426 -18.88 -18.93 0.82
N TRP A 427 -18.64 -19.99 0.05
CA TRP A 427 -19.07 -20.05 -1.35
C TRP A 427 -20.56 -20.32 -1.41
N ILE A 428 -21.28 -19.46 -2.14
CA ILE A 428 -22.73 -19.51 -2.29
C ILE A 428 -23.03 -19.89 -3.75
N GLU A 429 -23.87 -20.89 -3.93
CA GLU A 429 -24.45 -21.23 -5.24
C GLU A 429 -25.36 -20.10 -5.71
N PHE A 430 -25.25 -19.71 -6.97
CA PHE A 430 -26.09 -18.66 -7.55
C PHE A 430 -27.54 -19.12 -7.62
N ASP A 431 -28.42 -18.42 -6.90
CA ASP A 431 -29.87 -18.59 -6.99
C ASP A 431 -30.48 -17.53 -7.92
N PRO A 432 -31.01 -17.91 -9.10
CA PRO A 432 -31.69 -16.98 -10.01
C PRO A 432 -32.90 -16.26 -9.37
N ALA A 433 -33.56 -16.87 -8.38
CA ALA A 433 -34.77 -16.32 -7.77
C ALA A 433 -34.48 -15.12 -6.86
N ASP A 434 -33.27 -15.01 -6.29
CA ASP A 434 -32.86 -13.88 -5.45
C ASP A 434 -32.46 -12.65 -6.28
N ARG A 435 -33.42 -12.11 -7.03
CA ARG A 435 -33.18 -11.01 -7.99
C ARG A 435 -32.60 -9.76 -7.34
N LEU A 436 -33.06 -9.43 -6.13
CA LEU A 436 -32.66 -8.24 -5.39
C LEU A 436 -31.19 -8.31 -4.96
N THR A 437 -30.76 -9.46 -4.43
CA THR A 437 -29.36 -9.66 -4.07
C THR A 437 -28.50 -9.71 -5.33
N ASN A 438 -28.95 -10.41 -6.37
CA ASN A 438 -28.20 -10.58 -7.61
C ASN A 438 -27.90 -9.26 -8.34
N ILE A 439 -28.86 -8.35 -8.45
CA ILE A 439 -28.63 -7.02 -9.08
C ILE A 439 -27.69 -6.13 -8.24
N SER A 440 -27.60 -6.42 -6.93
CA SER A 440 -26.64 -5.78 -6.01
C SER A 440 -25.23 -6.39 -6.06
N LEU A 441 -25.06 -7.53 -6.72
CA LEU A 441 -23.79 -8.26 -6.80
C LEU A 441 -23.17 -8.20 -8.20
N PHE A 442 -23.98 -8.40 -9.24
CA PHE A 442 -23.50 -8.60 -10.60
C PHE A 442 -23.79 -7.40 -11.51
N ASN A 443 -22.92 -7.19 -12.50
CA ASN A 443 -23.11 -6.16 -13.52
C ASN A 443 -24.13 -6.61 -14.57
N LEU A 444 -24.79 -5.65 -15.23
CA LEU A 444 -25.68 -5.92 -16.36
C LEU A 444 -24.91 -6.51 -17.56
N ASN A 445 -25.56 -7.40 -18.31
CA ASN A 445 -25.03 -8.02 -19.51
C ASN A 445 -25.57 -7.33 -20.78
N TYR A 446 -24.80 -6.35 -21.26
CA TYR A 446 -25.15 -5.53 -22.43
C TYR A 446 -25.16 -6.29 -23.77
N ASN A 447 -24.59 -7.50 -23.82
CA ASN A 447 -24.49 -8.29 -25.07
C ASN A 447 -25.80 -9.00 -25.43
N LYS A 448 -26.86 -8.89 -24.62
CA LYS A 448 -28.13 -9.58 -24.84
C LYS A 448 -29.10 -8.69 -25.60
N ASN A 449 -29.74 -9.28 -26.62
CA ASN A 449 -30.84 -8.62 -27.33
C ASN A 449 -32.12 -8.65 -26.49
N ILE A 450 -32.38 -7.57 -25.75
CA ILE A 450 -33.52 -7.50 -24.83
C ILE A 450 -34.89 -7.61 -25.51
N ASN A 451 -35.04 -7.23 -26.78
CA ASN A 451 -36.32 -7.40 -27.50
C ASN A 451 -36.74 -8.87 -27.55
N ARG A 452 -35.78 -9.79 -27.68
CA ARG A 452 -36.04 -11.23 -27.65
C ARG A 452 -36.57 -11.69 -26.29
N TYR A 453 -36.05 -11.11 -25.22
CA TYR A 453 -36.48 -11.43 -23.85
C TYR A 453 -37.86 -10.86 -23.55
N ILE A 454 -38.11 -9.60 -23.91
CA ILE A 454 -39.42 -8.95 -23.75
C ILE A 454 -40.52 -9.78 -24.43
N LYS A 455 -40.33 -10.14 -25.71
CA LYS A 455 -41.33 -10.89 -26.46
C LYS A 455 -41.65 -12.26 -25.84
N LYS A 456 -40.67 -12.91 -25.20
CA LYS A 456 -40.81 -14.28 -24.70
C LYS A 456 -41.26 -14.35 -23.24
N TYR A 457 -40.77 -13.45 -22.39
CA TYR A 457 -40.85 -13.57 -20.93
C TYR A 457 -41.58 -12.40 -20.24
N CYS A 458 -41.99 -11.37 -20.97
CA CYS A 458 -42.70 -10.20 -20.45
C CYS A 458 -44.15 -10.16 -21.00
N LYS A 459 -44.92 -11.24 -20.80
CA LYS A 459 -46.29 -11.34 -21.35
C LYS A 459 -47.24 -10.36 -20.69
N ASN A 460 -47.16 -10.24 -19.36
CA ASN A 460 -47.99 -9.37 -18.53
C ASN A 460 -47.44 -7.95 -18.35
N CYS A 461 -46.28 -7.63 -18.93
CA CYS A 461 -45.76 -6.27 -18.92
C CYS A 461 -46.62 -5.35 -19.81
N ASP A 462 -46.72 -4.08 -19.39
CA ASP A 462 -47.41 -3.00 -20.10
C ASP A 462 -46.68 -2.51 -21.37
N TYR A 463 -45.48 -3.05 -21.64
CA TYR A 463 -44.70 -2.84 -22.87
C TYR A 463 -44.55 -4.11 -23.71
N LYS A 464 -44.50 -3.96 -25.03
CA LYS A 464 -44.35 -5.08 -25.99
C LYS A 464 -43.02 -5.11 -26.75
N SER A 465 -42.21 -4.06 -26.65
CA SER A 465 -40.87 -3.98 -27.24
C SER A 465 -39.97 -3.04 -26.43
N LYS A 466 -38.67 -3.05 -26.69
CA LYS A 466 -37.71 -2.08 -26.12
C LYS A 466 -38.13 -0.65 -26.43
N SER A 467 -38.56 -0.36 -27.66
CA SER A 467 -39.01 0.98 -28.05
C SER A 467 -40.26 1.42 -27.28
N ASP A 468 -41.21 0.50 -27.11
CA ASP A 468 -42.44 0.74 -26.34
C ASP A 468 -42.14 0.98 -24.85
N LEU A 469 -41.26 0.17 -24.25
CA LEU A 469 -40.76 0.36 -22.87
C LEU A 469 -40.12 1.73 -22.68
N ILE A 470 -39.19 2.09 -23.59
CA ILE A 470 -38.48 3.38 -23.53
C ILE A 470 -39.49 4.53 -23.57
N ASN A 471 -40.46 4.49 -24.48
CA ASN A 471 -41.46 5.56 -24.60
C ASN A 471 -42.34 5.63 -23.35
N LYS A 472 -42.94 4.49 -22.95
CA LYS A 472 -43.95 4.45 -21.88
C LYS A 472 -43.39 4.79 -20.50
N ARG A 473 -42.17 4.34 -20.20
CA ARG A 473 -41.64 4.34 -18.82
C ARG A 473 -40.38 5.15 -18.59
N ILE A 474 -39.53 5.29 -19.60
CA ILE A 474 -38.25 5.98 -19.44
C ILE A 474 -38.39 7.44 -19.86
N LEU A 475 -38.87 7.70 -21.08
CA LEU A 475 -38.93 9.05 -21.63
C LEU A 475 -40.20 9.82 -21.24
N ASN A 476 -41.32 9.15 -20.96
CA ASN A 476 -42.54 9.82 -20.50
C ASN A 476 -42.37 10.59 -19.18
N ASN A 477 -41.41 10.21 -18.35
CA ASN A 477 -41.18 10.85 -17.04
C ASN A 477 -40.32 12.13 -17.13
N ASN A 478 -39.84 12.51 -18.33
CA ASN A 478 -38.92 13.65 -18.55
C ASN A 478 -37.70 13.69 -17.60
N GLN A 479 -37.34 12.55 -17.02
CA GLN A 479 -36.21 12.38 -16.12
C GLN A 479 -35.47 11.10 -16.50
N LEU A 480 -34.19 11.22 -16.78
CA LEU A 480 -33.29 10.08 -16.99
C LEU A 480 -32.15 10.20 -15.98
N ILE A 481 -32.27 9.45 -14.89
CA ILE A 481 -31.32 9.53 -13.78
C ILE A 481 -30.11 8.64 -14.05
N TYR A 482 -28.92 9.21 -13.91
CA TYR A 482 -27.67 8.47 -13.90
C TYR A 482 -27.02 8.54 -12.51
N ASP A 483 -26.77 7.36 -11.93
CA ASP A 483 -26.04 7.20 -10.68
C ASP A 483 -24.54 7.13 -10.96
N TRP A 484 -23.75 8.00 -10.32
CA TRP A 484 -22.31 7.96 -10.42
C TRP A 484 -21.62 8.23 -9.09
N TYR A 485 -20.38 7.75 -9.00
CA TYR A 485 -19.62 7.71 -7.75
C TYR A 485 -18.21 8.26 -7.90
N TYR A 486 -17.73 8.89 -6.85
CA TYR A 486 -16.33 9.29 -6.68
C TYR A 486 -15.89 9.19 -5.22
N ILE A 487 -14.57 9.09 -5.03
CA ILE A 487 -13.95 9.24 -3.72
C ILE A 487 -13.44 10.67 -3.62
N ASP A 488 -13.82 11.37 -2.55
CA ASP A 488 -13.37 12.72 -2.23
C ASP A 488 -11.98 12.68 -1.58
N HIS A 489 -10.96 12.57 -2.42
CA HIS A 489 -9.56 12.51 -1.98
C HIS A 489 -9.08 13.79 -1.29
N PRO A 490 -9.42 15.01 -1.77
CA PRO A 490 -9.07 16.24 -1.06
C PRO A 490 -9.60 16.24 0.38
N LEU A 491 -10.87 15.87 0.57
CA LEU A 491 -11.44 15.76 1.90
C LEU A 491 -10.74 14.70 2.76
N LYS A 492 -10.51 13.51 2.19
CA LYS A 492 -9.83 12.42 2.88
C LYS A 492 -8.39 12.79 3.27
N ALA A 493 -7.72 13.64 2.49
CA ALA A 493 -6.38 14.15 2.78
C ALA A 493 -6.39 15.16 3.94
N ILE A 494 -7.26 16.18 3.88
CA ILE A 494 -7.37 17.24 4.89
C ILE A 494 -7.71 16.66 6.26
N THR A 495 -8.68 15.74 6.29
CA THR A 495 -9.12 15.10 7.52
C THR A 495 -8.15 14.05 8.04
N GLY A 496 -7.23 13.56 7.20
CA GLY A 496 -6.25 12.52 7.54
C GLY A 496 -4.84 13.01 7.84
N LYS A 497 -4.56 14.32 7.85
CA LYS A 497 -3.23 14.81 8.24
C LYS A 497 -2.98 14.58 9.72
N ALA A 498 -1.76 14.17 10.07
CA ALA A 498 -1.24 14.19 11.43
C ALA A 498 -1.00 15.62 11.92
N TYR A 499 -2.05 16.44 12.01
CA TYR A 499 -1.96 17.72 12.71
C TYR A 499 -2.09 17.48 14.21
N ASP A 500 -1.18 18.08 14.99
CA ASP A 500 -1.45 18.44 16.37
C ASP A 500 -2.74 19.26 16.39
N TRP A 501 -3.71 18.76 17.15
CA TRP A 501 -5.07 19.27 17.20
C TRP A 501 -5.04 20.75 17.63
N THR A 502 -5.18 21.67 16.68
CA THR A 502 -5.65 23.03 16.96
C THR A 502 -6.96 23.26 16.18
N PRO A 503 -8.05 23.63 16.87
CA PRO A 503 -9.37 23.74 16.27
C PRO A 503 -9.50 25.08 15.53
N SER A 504 -9.12 25.12 14.25
CA SER A 504 -9.48 26.23 13.36
C SER A 504 -9.95 25.73 11.99
N ILE A 505 -10.94 24.83 12.02
CA ILE A 505 -11.69 24.38 10.84
C ILE A 505 -12.73 25.45 10.50
N SER A 506 -12.32 26.60 9.94
CA SER A 506 -13.28 27.67 9.59
C SER A 506 -13.46 27.94 8.10
N LYS A 507 -12.76 27.26 7.18
CA LYS A 507 -13.02 27.41 5.73
C LYS A 507 -12.87 26.10 4.98
N TRP A 508 -13.95 25.33 4.94
CA TRP A 508 -14.12 24.27 3.96
C TRP A 508 -14.38 24.89 2.58
N PRO A 509 -13.62 24.52 1.54
CA PRO A 509 -13.80 25.16 0.22
C PRO A 509 -15.02 24.64 -0.56
N PHE A 510 -15.65 23.53 -0.14
CA PHE A 510 -16.78 22.95 -0.86
C PHE A 510 -18.07 23.09 -0.05
N ASN A 511 -18.89 24.07 -0.41
CA ASN A 511 -20.24 24.19 0.11
C ASN A 511 -21.14 23.19 -0.64
N TYR A 512 -21.31 21.98 -0.08
CA TYR A 512 -22.17 20.93 -0.64
C TYR A 512 -23.68 21.19 -0.40
N SER A 513 -24.08 22.42 -0.07
CA SER A 513 -25.44 22.75 0.37
C SER A 513 -26.49 22.68 -0.73
N ASP A 514 -26.09 22.65 -2.00
CA ASP A 514 -27.00 22.58 -3.14
C ASP A 514 -26.86 21.25 -3.90
N THR A 515 -27.97 20.50 -3.93
CA THR A 515 -28.28 19.28 -4.72
C THR A 515 -27.83 17.91 -4.19
N THR A 516 -28.75 16.94 -4.33
CA THR A 516 -28.72 15.44 -4.45
C THR A 516 -27.47 14.62 -4.09
N ILE A 517 -26.55 15.15 -3.30
CA ILE A 517 -25.35 14.46 -2.84
C ILE A 517 -25.73 13.63 -1.63
N THR A 518 -25.87 12.32 -1.83
CA THR A 518 -25.97 11.38 -0.71
C THR A 518 -24.56 10.86 -0.45
N ARG A 519 -23.96 11.31 0.66
CA ARG A 519 -22.84 10.58 1.22
C ARG A 519 -23.39 9.27 1.76
N PHE A 520 -22.68 8.16 1.55
CA PHE A 520 -23.14 6.89 2.08
C PHE A 520 -23.24 6.96 3.61
N GLU A 521 -24.47 7.09 4.10
CA GLU A 521 -24.76 7.09 5.53
C GLU A 521 -24.53 5.66 6.05
N GLY A 522 -23.41 5.45 6.74
CA GLY A 522 -23.42 4.46 7.81
C GLY A 522 -24.52 4.87 8.80
N LYS A 523 -25.27 3.91 9.36
CA LYS A 523 -26.39 4.11 10.29
C LYS A 523 -26.06 4.87 11.61
N GLU A 524 -25.01 5.68 11.67
CA GLU A 524 -24.78 6.63 12.76
C GLU A 524 -25.24 8.03 12.32
N LYS A 525 -26.42 8.45 12.82
CA LYS A 525 -27.07 9.77 12.63
C LYS A 525 -26.31 10.97 13.24
N THR A 526 -25.02 10.82 13.42
CA THR A 526 -24.10 11.89 13.76
C THR A 526 -22.90 11.64 12.87
N PHE A 527 -22.40 12.64 12.14
CA PHE A 527 -21.01 12.62 11.67
C PHE A 527 -20.11 12.58 12.92
N LYS A 528 -20.10 11.48 13.67
CA LYS A 528 -18.95 11.11 14.47
C LYS A 528 -17.85 11.04 13.43
N LEU A 529 -16.92 11.99 13.50
CA LEU A 529 -15.67 11.90 12.77
C LEU A 529 -15.18 10.47 13.01
N GLY A 530 -15.24 9.62 11.98
CA GLY A 530 -14.72 8.26 12.08
C GLY A 530 -13.32 8.37 12.68
N LYS A 531 -13.00 7.54 13.66
CA LYS A 531 -11.71 7.66 14.36
C LYS A 531 -10.62 7.53 13.31
N ASP A 532 -9.73 8.51 13.26
CA ASP A 532 -8.50 8.36 12.51
C ASP A 532 -7.73 7.23 13.16
N LEU A 533 -7.49 6.16 12.40
CA LEU A 533 -6.64 5.07 12.82
C LEU A 533 -5.22 5.55 12.69
N LEU A 534 -4.48 5.56 13.79
CA LEU A 534 -3.03 5.57 13.67
C LEU A 534 -2.59 4.19 13.15
N LEU A 535 -2.21 4.13 11.87
CA LEU A 535 -1.66 2.95 11.23
C LEU A 535 -0.17 2.80 11.51
N SER A 536 0.49 3.87 11.96
CA SER A 536 1.85 3.81 12.46
C SER A 536 1.92 3.29 13.89
N TYR A 537 3.08 2.75 14.22
CA TYR A 537 3.42 2.37 15.58
C TYR A 537 3.50 3.61 16.47
N THR A 538 2.97 3.48 17.68
CA THR A 538 3.32 4.41 18.75
C THR A 538 4.64 3.90 19.31
N ASN A 539 5.76 4.55 19.00
CA ASN A 539 7.07 4.09 19.45
C ASN A 539 7.10 3.92 20.98
N PRO A 540 8.11 3.25 21.57
CA PRO A 540 8.14 3.04 23.01
C PRO A 540 8.00 4.36 23.78
N LEU A 541 8.35 5.50 23.19
CA LEU A 541 8.31 6.84 23.78
C LEU A 541 6.93 7.53 23.69
N GLY A 542 5.91 6.85 23.17
CA GLY A 542 4.55 7.40 23.06
C GLY A 542 4.31 8.24 21.80
N VAL A 543 5.29 8.34 20.89
CA VAL A 543 5.19 9.17 19.68
C VAL A 543 4.55 8.38 18.54
N THR A 544 3.65 9.04 17.83
CA THR A 544 2.85 8.44 16.75
C THR A 544 3.29 9.00 15.40
N ASP A 545 3.94 8.19 14.56
CA ASP A 545 4.60 8.68 13.34
C ASP A 545 3.65 9.02 12.17
N GLY A 546 2.40 9.36 12.44
CA GLY A 546 1.58 10.14 11.50
C GLY A 546 0.94 9.43 10.30
N LEU A 547 1.08 8.12 10.09
CA LEU A 547 0.26 7.43 9.06
C LEU A 547 -1.16 7.27 9.59
N ARG A 548 -2.10 8.10 9.12
CA ARG A 548 -3.52 7.94 9.46
C ARG A 548 -4.24 7.13 8.39
N GLY A 549 -4.84 6.05 8.85
CA GLY A 549 -5.91 5.36 8.16
C GLY A 549 -7.23 5.93 8.61
N HIS A 550 -8.26 5.69 7.82
CA HIS A 550 -9.62 5.98 8.25
C HIS A 550 -10.25 4.69 8.71
N GLU A 551 -10.90 4.66 9.88
CA GLU A 551 -11.62 3.46 10.34
C GLU A 551 -12.73 3.03 9.38
N ASN A 552 -13.35 4.02 8.72
CA ASN A 552 -14.40 3.81 7.74
C ASN A 552 -14.17 4.68 6.50
N LEU A 553 -13.77 4.06 5.39
CA LEU A 553 -13.55 4.76 4.12
C LEU A 553 -14.86 5.16 3.41
N ASN A 554 -16.00 4.55 3.78
CA ASN A 554 -17.30 4.81 3.15
C ASN A 554 -17.71 6.30 3.24
N ARG A 555 -17.28 7.00 4.30
CA ARG A 555 -17.60 8.42 4.51
C ARG A 555 -17.06 9.36 3.42
N PHE A 556 -16.06 8.91 2.65
CA PHE A 556 -15.45 9.67 1.56
C PHE A 556 -15.97 9.24 0.19
N ILE A 557 -16.79 8.19 0.14
CA ILE A 557 -17.47 7.76 -1.07
C ILE A 557 -18.71 8.64 -1.22
N VAL A 558 -18.77 9.34 -2.34
CA VAL A 558 -19.89 10.20 -2.69
C VAL A 558 -20.67 9.55 -3.82
N GLN A 559 -21.98 9.40 -3.61
CA GLN A 559 -22.94 9.05 -4.65
C GLN A 559 -23.68 10.30 -5.09
N GLN A 560 -23.82 10.48 -6.40
CA GLN A 560 -24.61 11.55 -6.97
C GLN A 560 -25.57 11.00 -8.02
N GLN A 561 -26.81 11.50 -7.95
CA GLN A 561 -27.85 11.23 -8.93
C GLN A 561 -28.06 12.47 -9.79
N THR A 562 -27.95 12.32 -11.10
CA THR A 562 -28.05 13.43 -12.04
C THR A 562 -29.10 13.12 -13.10
N ASN A 563 -30.06 14.02 -13.31
CA ASN A 563 -30.91 13.95 -14.50
C ASN A 563 -30.09 14.37 -15.72
N ILE A 564 -29.81 13.43 -16.63
CA ILE A 564 -28.91 13.68 -17.75
C ILE A 564 -29.60 14.29 -18.97
N LEU A 565 -30.93 14.44 -18.95
CA LEU A 565 -31.65 15.06 -20.06
C LEU A 565 -31.41 16.59 -20.07
N PRO A 566 -30.93 17.16 -21.18
CA PRO A 566 -30.81 18.62 -21.33
C PRO A 566 -32.18 19.33 -21.22
N LYS A 567 -32.16 20.62 -20.85
CA LYS A 567 -33.36 21.44 -20.55
C LYS A 567 -34.40 21.49 -21.69
N ASN A 568 -33.98 21.24 -22.94
CA ASN A 568 -34.83 21.23 -24.13
C ASN A 568 -34.72 19.92 -24.94
N TYR A 569 -34.40 18.80 -24.29
CA TYR A 569 -34.23 17.53 -24.97
C TYR A 569 -35.47 17.14 -25.78
N LYS A 570 -35.28 16.93 -27.08
CA LYS A 570 -36.30 16.34 -27.98
C LYS A 570 -35.78 15.02 -28.49
N LYS A 571 -36.61 13.98 -28.41
CA LYS A 571 -36.27 12.65 -28.89
C LYS A 571 -35.95 12.70 -30.40
N GLY A 572 -34.75 12.24 -30.78
CA GLY A 572 -34.28 12.26 -32.17
C GLY A 572 -33.95 13.66 -32.71
N GLY A 573 -34.02 14.70 -31.87
CA GLY A 573 -33.53 16.03 -32.19
C GLY A 573 -32.04 16.18 -31.86
N GLU A 574 -31.43 17.25 -32.36
CA GLU A 574 -30.05 17.58 -32.03
C GLU A 574 -29.91 17.94 -30.54
N ILE A 575 -28.84 17.44 -29.92
CA ILE A 575 -28.53 17.77 -28.52
C ILE A 575 -27.86 19.14 -28.46
N ASP A 576 -28.54 20.07 -27.80
CA ASP A 576 -27.94 21.34 -27.42
C ASP A 576 -26.99 21.17 -26.23
N VAL A 577 -25.72 20.89 -26.53
CA VAL A 577 -24.65 20.76 -25.53
C VAL A 577 -24.38 22.05 -24.77
N SER A 578 -24.77 23.22 -25.29
CA SER A 578 -24.61 24.51 -24.60
C SER A 578 -25.57 24.66 -23.42
N SER A 579 -26.68 23.91 -23.42
CA SER A 579 -27.66 23.88 -22.34
C SER A 579 -27.29 22.97 -21.17
N LEU A 580 -26.19 22.21 -21.28
CA LEU A 580 -25.74 21.29 -20.23
C LEU A 580 -25.36 22.05 -18.96
N SER A 581 -25.79 21.51 -17.82
CA SER A 581 -25.32 21.90 -16.49
C SER A 581 -23.96 21.28 -16.17
N TYR A 582 -23.27 21.83 -15.18
CA TYR A 582 -22.00 21.27 -14.70
C TYR A 582 -22.15 19.81 -14.24
N GLU A 583 -23.21 19.49 -13.51
CA GLU A 583 -23.47 18.16 -12.98
C GLU A 583 -23.68 17.14 -14.11
N GLN A 584 -24.37 17.54 -15.19
CA GLN A 584 -24.54 16.74 -16.40
C GLN A 584 -23.22 16.49 -17.14
N ALA A 585 -22.37 17.51 -17.23
CA ALA A 585 -21.04 17.38 -17.82
C ALA A 585 -20.14 16.42 -17.02
N ILE A 586 -20.12 16.54 -15.69
CA ILE A 586 -19.37 15.61 -14.83
C ILE A 586 -19.90 14.19 -14.96
N ALA A 587 -21.23 13.99 -14.94
CA ALA A 587 -21.84 12.68 -15.17
C ALA A 587 -21.37 12.05 -16.49
N PHE A 588 -21.35 12.84 -17.57
CA PHE A 588 -20.83 12.42 -18.89
C PHE A 588 -19.34 12.05 -18.83
N TYR A 589 -18.47 12.88 -18.24
CA TYR A 589 -17.05 12.55 -18.15
C TYR A 589 -16.78 11.29 -17.33
N ARG A 590 -17.55 11.06 -16.26
CA ARG A 590 -17.42 9.86 -15.42
C ARG A 590 -17.90 8.60 -16.13
N TRP A 591 -18.85 8.73 -17.06
CA TRP A 591 -19.21 7.65 -17.97
C TRP A 591 -18.11 7.38 -19.01
N LYS A 592 -17.57 8.43 -19.63
CA LYS A 592 -16.53 8.36 -20.67
C LYS A 592 -15.19 7.81 -20.14
N ASN A 593 -14.71 8.36 -19.02
CA ASN A 593 -13.39 8.07 -18.44
C ASN A 593 -13.52 7.41 -17.05
N LYS A 594 -13.62 6.07 -17.04
CA LYS A 594 -13.81 5.26 -15.84
C LYS A 594 -12.48 5.00 -15.10
N ILE A 595 -12.15 5.87 -14.14
CA ILE A 595 -10.88 5.82 -13.37
C ILE A 595 -10.62 4.45 -12.68
N GLN A 596 -11.66 3.68 -12.39
CA GLN A 596 -11.55 2.36 -11.75
C GLN A 596 -10.94 1.26 -12.61
N ASN A 597 -10.80 1.50 -13.91
CA ASN A 597 -10.23 0.55 -14.88
C ASN A 597 -8.98 1.13 -15.54
N ILE A 598 -8.37 2.16 -14.92
CA ILE A 598 -7.18 2.79 -15.46
C ILE A 598 -6.02 1.79 -15.50
N THR A 599 -5.30 1.81 -16.60
CA THR A 599 -4.11 1.03 -16.87
C THR A 599 -2.95 1.96 -17.16
N GLU A 600 -1.73 1.44 -17.15
CA GLU A 600 -0.52 2.18 -17.54
C GLU A 600 -0.55 2.75 -18.96
N LYS A 601 -1.43 2.24 -19.82
CA LYS A 601 -1.55 2.68 -21.22
C LYS A 601 -2.51 3.87 -21.37
N ASP A 602 -3.33 4.13 -20.37
CA ASP A 602 -4.29 5.23 -20.42
C ASP A 602 -3.56 6.55 -20.13
N GLU A 603 -3.95 7.62 -20.82
CA GLU A 603 -3.46 8.95 -20.45
C GLU A 603 -4.17 9.41 -19.18
N TRP A 604 -3.44 9.46 -18.06
CA TRP A 604 -4.00 9.83 -16.77
C TRP A 604 -4.65 11.23 -16.73
N THR A 605 -4.21 12.11 -17.62
CA THR A 605 -4.74 13.47 -17.77
C THR A 605 -6.21 13.47 -18.17
N ASN A 606 -6.69 12.43 -18.88
CA ASN A 606 -8.10 12.25 -19.26
C ASN A 606 -9.06 12.20 -18.06
N PHE A 607 -8.56 11.93 -16.87
CA PHE A 607 -9.36 11.88 -15.65
C PHE A 607 -9.44 13.22 -14.91
N ILE A 608 -8.68 14.22 -15.35
CA ILE A 608 -8.77 15.60 -14.87
C ILE A 608 -10.02 16.23 -15.49
N LEU A 609 -10.90 16.76 -14.64
CA LEU A 609 -12.16 17.39 -15.06
C LEU A 609 -12.13 18.88 -14.72
N PRO A 610 -12.86 19.75 -15.44
CA PRO A 610 -12.90 21.16 -15.12
C PRO A 610 -13.58 21.41 -13.76
N SER A 611 -13.15 22.46 -13.05
CA SER A 611 -13.96 23.05 -11.98
C SER A 611 -15.27 23.61 -12.54
N LYS A 612 -16.23 23.97 -11.65
CA LYS A 612 -17.47 24.60 -12.09
C LYS A 612 -17.21 25.93 -12.79
N GLU A 613 -16.31 26.73 -12.24
CA GLU A 613 -15.89 28.02 -12.80
C GLU A 613 -15.21 27.83 -14.16
N GLU A 614 -14.31 26.85 -14.29
CA GLU A 614 -13.64 26.54 -15.56
C GLU A 614 -14.62 26.04 -16.62
N TYR A 615 -15.60 25.21 -16.23
CA TYR A 615 -16.62 24.72 -17.14
C TYR A 615 -17.50 25.86 -17.69
N GLU A 616 -17.97 26.76 -16.82
CA GLU A 616 -18.77 27.90 -17.25
C GLU A 616 -17.96 28.89 -18.11
N ALA A 617 -16.70 29.14 -17.76
CA ALA A 617 -15.80 29.96 -18.58
C ALA A 617 -15.53 29.34 -19.97
N MET A 618 -15.43 28.00 -20.05
CA MET A 618 -15.30 27.28 -21.31
C MET A 618 -16.55 27.44 -22.18
N LYS A 619 -17.76 27.37 -21.60
CA LYS A 619 -19.02 27.59 -22.33
C LYS A 619 -19.12 28.99 -22.92
N LEU A 620 -18.55 29.99 -22.23
CA LEU A 620 -18.49 31.37 -22.69
C LEU A 620 -17.34 31.64 -23.68
N GLY A 621 -16.50 30.65 -23.97
CA GLY A 621 -15.31 30.81 -24.83
C GLY A 621 -14.19 31.64 -24.18
N GLN A 622 -14.20 31.81 -22.86
CA GLN A 622 -13.32 32.71 -22.11
C GLN A 622 -12.12 32.00 -21.45
N LEU A 623 -12.06 30.67 -21.48
CA LEU A 623 -11.04 29.92 -20.74
C LEU A 623 -9.64 30.05 -21.38
N ARG A 624 -8.64 30.40 -20.56
CA ARG A 624 -7.22 30.26 -20.90
C ARG A 624 -6.77 28.85 -20.50
N PHE A 625 -6.55 27.98 -21.49
CA PHE A 625 -6.16 26.59 -21.25
C PHE A 625 -4.73 26.49 -20.69
N LYS A 626 -4.54 25.60 -19.73
CA LYS A 626 -3.19 25.16 -19.33
C LYS A 626 -2.70 24.19 -20.41
N ASN A 627 -1.68 24.57 -21.17
CA ASN A 627 -1.10 23.67 -22.17
C ASN A 627 0.00 22.78 -21.60
N LYS A 628 0.51 23.08 -20.41
CA LYS A 628 1.53 22.31 -19.71
C LYS A 628 1.12 22.17 -18.25
N ILE A 629 1.17 20.96 -17.73
CA ILE A 629 1.08 20.66 -16.31
C ILE A 629 2.51 20.44 -15.83
N GLU A 630 2.93 21.24 -14.84
CA GLU A 630 4.20 21.06 -14.15
C GLU A 630 3.91 20.97 -12.65
N MET A 631 4.35 19.89 -12.02
CA MET A 631 4.14 19.64 -10.60
C MET A 631 5.39 19.07 -9.96
N GLU A 632 5.73 19.59 -8.78
CA GLU A 632 6.81 19.05 -7.96
C GLU A 632 6.35 17.78 -7.23
N LEU A 633 7.22 16.78 -7.17
CA LEU A 633 6.95 15.60 -6.35
C LEU A 633 6.89 15.99 -4.86
N PRO A 634 5.90 15.48 -4.09
CA PRO A 634 5.89 15.63 -2.64
C PRO A 634 7.18 15.07 -2.04
N THR A 635 7.85 15.89 -1.24
CA THR A 635 8.99 15.47 -0.42
C THR A 635 8.51 15.11 1.00
N PRO A 636 9.24 14.24 1.72
CA PRO A 636 10.53 13.64 1.35
C PRO A 636 10.47 12.36 0.49
N THR A 637 11.55 12.11 -0.26
CA THR A 637 11.86 10.81 -0.88
C THR A 637 12.99 10.12 -0.08
N PHE A 638 13.45 8.94 -0.51
CA PHE A 638 14.62 8.34 0.14
C PHE A 638 15.50 7.50 -0.80
N ARG A 639 16.74 7.35 -0.36
CA ARG A 639 17.76 6.45 -0.90
C ARG A 639 18.20 5.51 0.19
N TYR A 640 19.03 4.55 -0.16
CA TYR A 640 19.68 3.69 0.81
C TYR A 640 21.16 3.49 0.48
N VAL A 641 21.89 3.09 1.51
CA VAL A 641 23.31 2.76 1.47
C VAL A 641 23.47 1.29 1.85
N ILE A 642 24.29 0.57 1.10
CA ILE A 642 24.64 -0.82 1.38
C ILE A 642 26.09 -0.85 1.88
N HIS A 643 26.26 -1.23 3.13
CA HIS A 643 27.56 -1.38 3.79
C HIS A 643 27.97 -2.85 3.76
N PHE A 644 29.22 -3.15 3.39
CA PHE A 644 29.73 -4.51 3.32
C PHE A 644 30.80 -4.78 4.38
N TYR A 645 30.62 -5.87 5.12
CA TYR A 645 31.52 -6.34 6.18
C TYR A 645 32.04 -7.74 5.85
N PRO A 646 33.35 -8.01 5.96
CA PRO A 646 33.89 -9.37 5.84
C PRO A 646 33.29 -10.28 6.93
N LYS A 647 32.92 -11.52 6.61
CA LYS A 647 32.38 -12.47 7.60
C LYS A 647 33.40 -12.90 8.64
#